data_AF-A0A3M1ARC2-F1
#
_entry.id   AF-A0A3M1ARC2-F1
#
_cell.length_a   1.000
_cell.length_b   1.000
_cell.length_c   1.000
_cell.angle_alpha   90.00
_cell.angle_beta   90.00
_cell.angle_gamma   90.00
#
_symmetry.space_group_name_H-M   'P 1'
#
loop_
_entity.id
_entity.type
_entity.pdbx_description
1 polymer ?
#
loop_
_entity_poly.entity_id
_entity_poly.type
_entity_poly.pdbx_seq_one_letter_code
_entity_poly.pdbx_strand_id
1 'polypeptide(L)'
;MAYNEADTRANLIDPQLNQAGWTRSQVTREHYYRPDFEYTAGRVVLRGDRAERHSPRRVDYLLRYTESFPIALVEAKAEGETALSGLQQAKDYARDLNIAFAYATNGRSIIEWDAFTNTTQQLDRFPTPDELWERWRLNTGLDEPPTLADFERRIGELRPIYHAKDAAARRQNPLLHSYAPPQVTRGKTPRYFQEAAIKEVILRIMRGQRRILLTMATGTGKTFTAFQIVWKLIKSGWLKQKNNGRSGRILFLADRVVLRNQAYNAFSPFASGTSDPRFMLDGKKKLSLNRDLYFAIYQNLWSEDSKGKRLFEQFPADFFDLIIIDEAHRSGWGTWKEILDHFAGAIHLGMTATPKQDENIDTYAYFCAEEPAIETPEGEATRRPAYSYSLGQGIEDGFLATYKIHWIRTNVDREGLNIEEALEKGAELFVPEDVDVQAEYRTPQFERAITLPDRTELMTAHLAQLLRRFGPMQKTMVFCVDMAHAQEVARLLNNHFADLGHGDDYAVAIVSEEGETGRRRLQQFQDSDKKLPVVATTAELLSTGVDVPSARNIVFMKTLNSPILFKQIVGRGTRIDEDTGKLWFRIIDYTGATRLIDENWDKPPSAQTQTAALETPQTAVLSGTVFLADTEDVIQGASIALIVAPNDQRGPILTDPQGQFRFERLPAGQITLIASGPGMRRRQMQVETIADETTTIQVELKPATEQKRRKIEITNLQVEIADEATFIVEGHNEPMTLQEYVDYTRQKVINLAGSWDALLAAWRDPDKRETLLTRLTHASIYPDVLAEVLDQVEVDEVDILGHVAFQRALQTRYDRTLALRQREQTWLNSYDRDAREVIYALLSKYELGGLRQITDPRIFRLPPFRQMGDVRGVIRRFGGDAGRVRQTLVEIQQRLYMQ
;
A
#
# COMPACT_ATOMS: atom_id res chain seq x y z
N MET A 1 38.75 -2.89 -27.48
CA MET A 1 38.27 -2.93 -26.09
C MET A 1 36.87 -3.49 -26.12
N ALA A 2 36.48 -4.30 -25.15
CA ALA A 2 35.09 -4.75 -25.03
C ALA A 2 34.17 -3.55 -24.78
N TYR A 3 32.99 -3.53 -25.39
CA TYR A 3 32.00 -2.47 -25.17
C TYR A 3 31.52 -2.47 -23.71
N ASN A 4 31.41 -1.27 -23.12
CA ASN A 4 30.65 -1.10 -21.88
C ASN A 4 29.16 -1.33 -22.16
N GLU A 5 28.32 -1.44 -21.13
CA GLU A 5 26.88 -1.74 -21.30
C GLU A 5 26.15 -0.76 -22.24
N ALA A 6 26.43 0.54 -22.14
CA ALA A 6 25.81 1.55 -23.01
C ALA A 6 26.22 1.37 -24.48
N ASP A 7 27.50 1.10 -24.72
CA ASP A 7 28.03 0.83 -26.06
C ASP A 7 27.54 -0.51 -26.60
N THR A 8 27.38 -1.53 -25.76
CA THR A 8 26.80 -2.84 -26.12
C THR A 8 25.35 -2.66 -26.55
N ARG A 9 24.57 -1.89 -25.80
CA ARG A 9 23.17 -1.56 -26.12
C ARG A 9 23.06 -0.91 -27.50
N ALA A 10 23.82 0.16 -27.73
CA ALA A 10 23.76 0.93 -28.96
C ALA A 10 24.30 0.18 -30.20
N ASN A 11 25.41 -0.55 -30.06
CA ASN A 11 26.12 -1.12 -31.21
C ASN A 11 25.80 -2.59 -31.49
N LEU A 12 25.32 -3.35 -30.49
CA LEU A 12 25.06 -4.79 -30.63
C LEU A 12 23.58 -5.14 -30.45
N ILE A 13 22.93 -4.63 -29.40
CA ILE A 13 21.56 -5.03 -29.04
C ILE A 13 20.51 -4.30 -29.91
N ASP A 14 20.58 -2.97 -30.01
CA ASP A 14 19.65 -2.16 -30.82
C ASP A 14 19.57 -2.67 -32.28
N PRO A 15 20.68 -2.97 -32.99
CA PRO A 15 20.62 -3.56 -34.33
C PRO A 15 19.94 -4.93 -34.38
N GLN A 16 20.17 -5.80 -33.39
CA GLN A 16 19.54 -7.13 -33.35
C GLN A 16 18.04 -7.04 -33.08
N LEU A 17 17.61 -6.16 -32.18
CA LEU A 17 16.20 -5.87 -31.96
C LEU A 17 15.54 -5.32 -33.24
N ASN A 18 16.19 -4.37 -33.93
CA ASN A 18 15.72 -3.84 -35.22
C ASN A 18 15.63 -4.93 -36.29
N GLN A 19 16.60 -5.85 -36.37
CA GLN A 19 16.58 -6.98 -37.31
C GLN A 19 15.45 -7.98 -37.00
N ALA A 20 15.14 -8.19 -35.71
CA ALA A 20 13.99 -8.96 -35.27
C ALA A 20 12.65 -8.22 -35.43
N GLY A 21 12.66 -7.02 -36.02
CA GLY A 21 11.50 -6.21 -36.32
C GLY A 21 11.23 -5.09 -35.31
N TRP A 22 11.78 -5.11 -34.10
CA TRP A 22 11.51 -4.07 -33.08
C TRP A 22 12.06 -2.70 -33.50
N THR A 23 11.24 -1.67 -33.74
CA THR A 23 11.68 -0.36 -34.28
C THR A 23 11.30 0.83 -33.37
N ARG A 24 11.75 2.05 -33.71
CA ARG A 24 11.34 3.30 -33.04
C ARG A 24 10.42 4.09 -33.98
N SER A 25 9.18 4.30 -33.56
CA SER A 25 8.07 4.88 -34.34
C SER A 25 8.36 6.24 -34.97
N GLN A 26 8.29 6.37 -36.30
CA GLN A 26 8.08 7.69 -36.90
C GLN A 26 6.95 7.78 -37.94
N VAL A 27 6.48 6.69 -38.57
CA VAL A 27 5.21 6.71 -39.32
C VAL A 27 4.58 5.33 -39.26
N THR A 28 3.30 5.26 -38.89
CA THR A 28 2.43 4.07 -38.78
C THR A 28 2.91 2.82 -39.52
N ARG A 29 3.67 1.98 -38.81
CA ARG A 29 3.84 0.52 -38.95
C ARG A 29 4.59 0.07 -37.68
N GLU A 30 3.95 -0.79 -36.90
CA GLU A 30 4.35 -1.24 -35.55
C GLU A 30 5.74 -1.87 -35.62
N HIS A 31 6.66 -1.54 -34.71
CA HIS A 31 7.03 -2.34 -33.54
C HIS A 31 7.68 -1.42 -32.48
N TYR A 32 7.47 -1.64 -31.17
CA TYR A 32 7.81 -0.65 -30.12
C TYR A 32 8.70 -1.25 -29.03
N TYR A 33 9.91 -0.73 -28.86
CA TYR A 33 10.68 -0.91 -27.62
C TYR A 33 11.00 0.45 -26.98
N ARG A 34 11.08 0.48 -25.65
CA ARG A 34 11.47 1.67 -24.88
C ARG A 34 12.78 1.39 -24.14
N PRO A 35 13.88 2.07 -24.50
CA PRO A 35 15.12 1.97 -23.74
C PRO A 35 15.00 2.73 -22.41
N ASP A 36 15.72 2.28 -21.39
CA ASP A 36 15.82 2.92 -20.08
C ASP A 36 14.43 3.18 -19.44
N PHE A 37 13.52 2.20 -19.54
CA PHE A 37 12.14 2.36 -19.09
C PHE A 37 12.03 2.29 -17.56
N GLU A 38 11.80 3.45 -16.94
CA GLU A 38 11.48 3.59 -15.52
C GLU A 38 10.01 3.24 -15.28
N TYR A 39 9.76 2.26 -14.42
CA TYR A 39 8.40 1.79 -14.13
C TYR A 39 7.95 2.07 -12.70
N THR A 40 8.86 2.41 -11.79
CA THR A 40 8.56 2.88 -10.44
C THR A 40 9.08 4.29 -10.22
N ALA A 41 8.58 4.98 -9.19
CA ALA A 41 9.05 6.31 -8.79
C ALA A 41 10.18 6.26 -7.76
N GLY A 42 10.54 5.06 -7.30
CA GLY A 42 11.50 4.84 -6.22
C GLY A 42 10.90 5.05 -4.84
N ARG A 43 11.15 4.09 -3.93
CA ARG A 43 10.65 4.07 -2.55
C ARG A 43 10.88 5.41 -1.86
N VAL A 44 9.86 5.92 -1.17
CA VAL A 44 10.04 7.02 -0.23
C VAL A 44 10.59 6.44 1.08
N VAL A 45 11.77 6.88 1.48
CA VAL A 45 12.40 6.50 2.74
C VAL A 45 12.47 7.73 3.65
N LEU A 46 12.23 7.49 4.94
CA LEU A 46 12.28 8.51 5.97
C LEU A 46 13.69 8.59 6.55
N ARG A 47 14.21 9.80 6.63
CA ARG A 47 15.39 10.18 7.40
C ARG A 47 14.94 11.21 8.42
N GLY A 48 14.60 10.73 9.61
CA GLY A 48 13.94 11.56 10.61
C GLY A 48 12.56 12.03 10.15
N ASP A 49 12.36 13.35 10.10
CA ASP A 49 11.17 14.01 9.53
C ASP A 49 11.32 14.40 8.03
N ARG A 50 12.45 14.09 7.39
CA ARG A 50 12.68 14.33 5.96
C ARG A 50 12.39 13.08 5.13
N ALA A 51 11.87 13.29 3.92
CA ALA A 51 11.61 12.22 2.97
C ALA A 51 12.59 12.32 1.79
N GLU A 52 13.25 11.22 1.48
CA GLU A 52 14.05 11.05 0.27
C GLU A 52 13.45 9.93 -0.58
N ARG A 53 13.61 10.03 -1.90
CA ARG A 53 13.25 8.94 -2.82
C ARG A 53 14.50 8.18 -3.18
N HIS A 54 14.43 6.85 -3.05
CA HIS A 54 15.40 5.95 -3.65
C HIS A 54 15.37 6.06 -5.18
N SER A 55 16.39 5.51 -5.84
CA SER A 55 16.40 5.43 -7.29
C SER A 55 15.17 4.67 -7.82
N PRO A 56 14.55 5.12 -8.91
CA PRO A 56 13.48 4.37 -9.57
C PRO A 56 14.01 3.03 -10.06
N ARG A 57 13.14 2.02 -10.11
CA ARG A 57 13.44 0.76 -10.79
C ARG A 57 13.26 0.97 -12.28
N ARG A 58 14.22 0.46 -13.04
CA ARG A 58 14.33 0.65 -14.48
C ARG A 58 14.70 -0.67 -15.15
N VAL A 59 14.08 -0.94 -16.29
CA VAL A 59 14.50 -2.02 -17.20
C VAL A 59 15.26 -1.42 -18.37
N ASP A 60 16.25 -2.14 -18.91
CA ASP A 60 16.99 -1.63 -20.06
C ASP A 60 16.13 -1.51 -21.31
N TYR A 61 15.30 -2.52 -21.59
CA TYR A 61 14.33 -2.48 -22.68
C TYR A 61 12.99 -3.05 -22.23
N LEU A 62 11.93 -2.29 -22.47
CA LEU A 62 10.56 -2.82 -22.45
C LEU A 62 10.06 -3.01 -23.88
N LEU A 63 9.78 -4.25 -24.27
CA LEU A 63 9.26 -4.63 -25.59
C LEU A 63 7.72 -4.67 -25.56
N ARG A 64 7.10 -3.87 -26.42
CA ARG A 64 5.64 -3.69 -26.50
C ARG A 64 5.10 -4.12 -27.86
N TYR A 65 4.18 -5.07 -27.85
CA TYR A 65 3.52 -5.54 -29.08
C TYR A 65 2.60 -4.46 -29.65
N THR A 66 1.79 -3.82 -28.79
CA THR A 66 1.16 -2.52 -29.07
C THR A 66 1.49 -1.53 -27.97
N GLU A 67 1.22 -0.24 -28.16
CA GLU A 67 1.45 0.78 -27.13
C GLU A 67 0.86 0.38 -25.76
N SER A 68 -0.28 -0.31 -25.75
CA SER A 68 -0.99 -0.74 -24.54
C SER A 68 -0.75 -2.20 -24.14
N PHE A 69 0.20 -2.90 -24.76
CA PHE A 69 0.45 -4.31 -24.49
C PHE A 69 1.96 -4.61 -24.41
N PRO A 70 2.58 -4.50 -23.21
CA PRO A 70 3.93 -5.01 -22.98
C PRO A 70 3.93 -6.55 -23.06
N ILE A 71 4.92 -7.11 -23.76
CA ILE A 71 5.00 -8.55 -24.02
C ILE A 71 6.33 -9.17 -23.59
N ALA A 72 7.40 -8.39 -23.59
CA ALA A 72 8.72 -8.86 -23.18
C ALA A 72 9.58 -7.74 -22.59
N LEU A 73 10.68 -8.10 -21.92
CA LEU A 73 11.71 -7.17 -21.48
C LEU A 73 13.11 -7.72 -21.75
N VAL A 74 14.11 -6.84 -21.85
CA VAL A 74 15.51 -7.21 -22.02
C VAL A 74 16.35 -6.51 -20.97
N GLU A 75 17.20 -7.29 -20.29
CA GLU A 75 18.28 -6.83 -19.42
C GLU A 75 19.61 -6.94 -20.18
N ALA A 76 20.35 -5.84 -20.26
CA ALA A 76 21.63 -5.77 -20.94
C ALA A 76 22.79 -5.89 -19.94
N LYS A 77 23.93 -6.38 -20.43
CA LYS A 77 25.21 -6.38 -19.73
C LYS A 77 26.32 -5.89 -20.67
N ALA A 78 27.45 -5.49 -20.10
CA ALA A 78 28.64 -5.14 -20.88
C ALA A 78 29.09 -6.34 -21.74
N GLU A 79 29.72 -6.09 -22.89
CA GLU A 79 30.10 -7.15 -23.84
C GLU A 79 31.03 -8.20 -23.22
N GLY A 80 31.88 -7.78 -22.28
CA GLY A 80 32.82 -8.65 -21.56
C GLY A 80 32.18 -9.47 -20.43
N GLU A 81 30.94 -9.20 -20.04
CA GLU A 81 30.22 -9.92 -19.00
C GLU A 81 29.39 -11.08 -19.57
N THR A 82 29.01 -12.02 -18.71
CA THR A 82 28.14 -13.13 -19.12
C THR A 82 26.69 -12.66 -19.19
N ALA A 83 25.96 -12.99 -20.26
CA ALA A 83 24.53 -12.71 -20.34
C ALA A 83 23.74 -13.33 -19.17
N LEU A 84 24.19 -14.48 -18.66
CA LEU A 84 23.54 -15.19 -17.55
C LEU A 84 23.48 -14.35 -16.26
N SER A 85 24.45 -13.45 -16.04
CA SER A 85 24.47 -12.57 -14.87
C SER A 85 23.25 -11.65 -14.76
N GLY A 86 22.64 -11.27 -15.89
CA GLY A 86 21.41 -10.46 -15.93
C GLY A 86 20.12 -11.26 -15.83
N LEU A 87 20.17 -12.59 -15.87
CA LEU A 87 18.96 -13.42 -16.01
C LEU A 87 18.04 -13.33 -14.80
N GLN A 88 18.58 -13.38 -13.58
CA GLN A 88 17.75 -13.30 -12.37
C GLN A 88 17.06 -11.93 -12.28
N GLN A 89 17.79 -10.86 -12.58
CA GLN A 89 17.25 -9.50 -12.63
C GLN A 89 16.13 -9.36 -13.67
N ALA A 90 16.32 -9.92 -14.88
CA ALA A 90 15.28 -9.97 -15.90
C ALA A 90 14.03 -10.72 -15.45
N LYS A 91 14.19 -11.86 -14.74
CA LYS A 91 13.07 -12.61 -14.15
C LYS A 91 12.32 -11.81 -13.11
N ASP A 92 13.04 -11.11 -12.23
CA ASP A 92 12.43 -10.30 -11.18
C ASP A 92 11.62 -9.14 -11.76
N TYR A 93 12.17 -8.43 -12.76
CA TYR A 93 11.42 -7.40 -13.49
C TYR A 93 10.21 -7.95 -14.25
N ALA A 94 10.31 -9.16 -14.79
CA ALA A 94 9.21 -9.77 -15.52
C ALA A 94 8.07 -10.17 -14.57
N ARG A 95 8.39 -10.61 -13.35
CA ARG A 95 7.40 -10.83 -12.29
C ARG A 95 6.76 -9.52 -11.85
N ASP A 96 7.55 -8.48 -11.60
CA ASP A 96 7.05 -7.14 -11.23
C ASP A 96 6.05 -6.63 -12.29
N LEU A 97 6.46 -6.60 -13.55
CA LEU A 97 5.67 -6.05 -14.66
C LEU A 97 4.55 -6.98 -15.15
N ASN A 98 4.45 -8.21 -14.59
CA ASN A 98 3.59 -9.28 -15.07
C ASN A 98 3.78 -9.53 -16.58
N ILE A 99 5.01 -9.82 -17.00
CA ILE A 99 5.43 -10.06 -18.38
C ILE A 99 5.88 -11.51 -18.53
N ALA A 100 5.49 -12.15 -19.64
CA ALA A 100 5.70 -13.59 -19.82
C ALA A 100 7.10 -13.96 -20.36
N PHE A 101 7.76 -13.05 -21.08
CA PHE A 101 9.06 -13.32 -21.69
C PHE A 101 10.11 -12.33 -21.19
N ALA A 102 11.24 -12.84 -20.72
CA ALA A 102 12.36 -12.01 -20.27
C ALA A 102 13.65 -12.45 -20.96
N TYR A 103 14.49 -11.48 -21.32
CA TYR A 103 15.76 -11.74 -21.98
C TYR A 103 16.92 -11.15 -21.18
N ALA A 104 18.03 -11.86 -21.12
CA ALA A 104 19.31 -11.32 -20.68
C ALA A 104 20.34 -11.45 -21.80
N THR A 105 21.08 -10.39 -22.09
CA THR A 105 22.04 -10.36 -23.20
C THR A 105 23.25 -9.47 -22.94
N ASN A 106 24.38 -9.83 -23.52
CA ASN A 106 25.58 -8.99 -23.61
C ASN A 106 25.86 -8.54 -25.07
N GLY A 107 24.84 -8.62 -25.93
CA GLY A 107 24.95 -8.34 -27.36
C GLY A 107 25.53 -9.47 -28.21
N ARG A 108 26.10 -10.54 -27.62
CA ARG A 108 26.61 -11.72 -28.35
C ARG A 108 25.81 -12.98 -28.10
N SER A 109 25.38 -13.18 -26.84
CA SER A 109 24.46 -14.26 -26.48
C SER A 109 23.14 -13.68 -25.98
N ILE A 110 22.04 -14.38 -26.27
CA ILE A 110 20.70 -14.03 -25.82
C ILE A 110 20.18 -15.22 -25.02
N ILE A 111 19.79 -14.99 -23.78
CA ILE A 111 19.17 -16.00 -22.93
C ILE A 111 17.73 -15.58 -22.68
N GLU A 112 16.78 -16.42 -23.09
CA GLU A 112 15.36 -16.27 -22.81
C GLU A 112 14.98 -17.00 -21.53
N TRP A 113 14.08 -16.40 -20.75
CA TRP A 113 13.21 -17.07 -19.81
C TRP A 113 11.76 -16.94 -20.27
N ASP A 114 11.07 -18.07 -20.37
CA ASP A 114 9.63 -18.14 -20.66
C ASP A 114 8.88 -18.51 -19.38
N ALA A 115 8.00 -17.62 -18.92
CA ALA A 115 7.23 -17.79 -17.71
C ALA A 115 6.14 -18.87 -17.83
N PHE A 116 5.68 -19.21 -19.04
CA PHE A 116 4.65 -20.24 -19.24
C PHE A 116 5.20 -21.65 -19.07
N THR A 117 6.43 -21.89 -19.54
CA THR A 117 7.13 -23.17 -19.38
C THR A 117 8.04 -23.19 -18.15
N ASN A 118 8.31 -22.02 -17.58
CA ASN A 118 9.32 -21.77 -16.54
C ASN A 118 10.72 -22.30 -16.92
N THR A 119 11.04 -22.31 -18.21
CA THR A 119 12.34 -22.77 -18.73
C THR A 119 13.20 -21.62 -19.20
N THR A 120 14.51 -21.87 -19.27
CA THR A 120 15.49 -20.93 -19.80
C THR A 120 16.21 -21.55 -20.98
N GLN A 121 16.39 -20.80 -22.07
CA GLN A 121 17.06 -21.28 -23.26
C GLN A 121 17.93 -20.19 -23.89
N GLN A 122 19.02 -20.60 -24.53
CA GLN A 122 19.84 -19.69 -25.34
C GLN A 122 19.23 -19.59 -26.74
N LEU A 123 19.17 -18.37 -27.28
CA LEU A 123 18.64 -18.08 -28.60
C LEU A 123 19.73 -17.53 -29.53
N ASP A 124 19.60 -17.84 -30.82
CA ASP A 124 20.47 -17.28 -31.87
C ASP A 124 20.04 -15.87 -32.30
N ARG A 125 18.76 -15.51 -32.11
CA ARG A 125 18.19 -14.19 -32.39
C ARG A 125 17.06 -13.86 -31.43
N PHE A 126 16.75 -12.56 -31.32
CA PHE A 126 15.51 -12.14 -30.67
C PHE A 126 14.29 -12.64 -31.45
N PRO A 127 13.24 -13.10 -30.75
CA PRO A 127 11.96 -13.37 -31.37
C PRO A 127 11.31 -12.09 -31.91
N THR A 128 10.55 -12.24 -32.99
CA THR A 128 9.75 -11.16 -33.57
C THR A 128 8.52 -10.86 -32.70
N PRO A 129 7.94 -9.65 -32.79
CA PRO A 129 6.72 -9.31 -32.05
C PRO A 129 5.54 -10.25 -32.31
N ASP A 130 5.37 -10.71 -33.55
CA ASP A 130 4.29 -11.64 -33.92
C ASP A 130 4.54 -13.06 -33.39
N GLU A 131 5.80 -13.55 -33.40
CA GLU A 131 6.16 -14.83 -32.76
C GLU A 131 5.84 -14.85 -31.26
N LEU A 132 6.16 -13.76 -30.55
CA LEU A 132 5.82 -13.63 -29.13
C LEU A 132 4.32 -13.52 -28.90
N TRP A 133 3.61 -12.79 -29.76
CA TRP A 133 2.15 -12.68 -29.66
C TRP A 133 1.44 -14.01 -29.90
N GLU A 134 1.93 -14.83 -30.84
CA GLU A 134 1.42 -16.20 -31.05
C GLU A 134 1.67 -17.09 -29.84
N ARG A 135 2.91 -17.14 -29.33
CA ARG A 135 3.24 -17.89 -28.10
C ARG A 135 2.37 -17.45 -26.93
N TRP A 136 2.18 -16.15 -26.76
CA TRP A 136 1.36 -15.61 -25.67
C TRP A 136 -0.11 -16.02 -25.81
N ARG A 137 -0.71 -15.92 -27.00
CA ARG A 137 -2.12 -16.31 -27.23
C ARG A 137 -2.37 -17.79 -26.98
N LEU A 138 -1.48 -18.66 -27.45
CA LEU A 138 -1.56 -20.10 -27.26
C LEU A 138 -1.45 -20.48 -25.79
N ASN A 139 -0.42 -19.98 -25.10
CA ASN A 139 -0.20 -20.31 -23.68
C ASN A 139 -1.22 -19.64 -22.74
N THR A 140 -1.92 -18.62 -23.23
CA THR A 140 -3.06 -18.03 -22.51
C THR A 140 -4.40 -18.64 -22.89
N GLY A 141 -4.47 -19.69 -23.70
CA GLY A 141 -5.73 -20.37 -24.03
C GLY A 141 -6.79 -19.46 -24.65
N LEU A 142 -6.36 -18.38 -25.32
CA LEU A 142 -7.25 -17.54 -26.13
C LEU A 142 -7.54 -18.18 -27.49
N ASP A 143 -6.56 -18.92 -28.02
CA ASP A 143 -6.64 -19.68 -29.26
C ASP A 143 -6.31 -21.16 -28.95
N GLU A 144 -6.95 -22.11 -29.66
CA GLU A 144 -6.57 -23.53 -29.61
C GLU A 144 -5.24 -23.77 -30.36
N PRO A 145 -4.44 -24.77 -29.98
CA PRO A 145 -3.23 -25.12 -30.71
C PRO A 145 -3.59 -25.48 -32.17
N PRO A 146 -2.85 -24.94 -33.16
CA PRO A 146 -3.15 -25.19 -34.56
C PRO A 146 -3.09 -26.68 -34.88
N THR A 147 -4.04 -27.14 -35.68
CA THR A 147 -4.05 -28.54 -36.15
C THR A 147 -2.97 -28.75 -37.21
N LEU A 148 -2.64 -30.02 -37.52
CA LEU A 148 -1.73 -30.37 -38.63
C LEU A 148 -2.18 -29.74 -39.96
N ALA A 149 -3.49 -29.64 -40.21
CA ALA A 149 -4.05 -28.99 -41.39
C ALA A 149 -3.82 -27.47 -41.41
N ASP A 150 -3.82 -26.80 -40.25
CA ASP A 150 -3.50 -25.37 -40.14
C ASP A 150 -2.02 -25.10 -40.41
N PHE A 151 -1.14 -26.03 -40.01
CA PHE A 151 0.29 -25.98 -40.30
C PHE A 151 0.57 -26.12 -41.80
N GLU A 152 -0.08 -27.07 -42.48
CA GLU A 152 0.05 -27.26 -43.94
C GLU A 152 -0.45 -26.05 -44.73
N ARG A 153 -1.53 -25.40 -44.27
CA ARG A 153 -2.06 -24.16 -44.86
C ARG A 153 -1.10 -22.99 -44.70
N ARG A 154 -0.46 -22.85 -43.53
CA ARG A 154 0.51 -21.78 -43.23
C ARG A 154 1.80 -21.90 -44.05
N ILE A 155 2.27 -23.11 -44.36
CA ILE A 155 3.44 -23.33 -45.22
C ILE A 155 3.18 -22.85 -46.67
N GLY A 156 1.94 -22.93 -47.15
CA GLY A 156 1.54 -22.41 -48.47
C GLY A 156 1.47 -20.88 -48.57
N GLU A 157 1.37 -20.16 -47.45
CA GLU A 157 1.11 -18.71 -47.39
C GLU A 157 2.30 -17.90 -46.84
N LEU A 158 3.55 -18.40 -46.95
CA LEU A 158 4.79 -17.70 -46.56
C LEU A 158 5.12 -16.50 -47.48
N ARG A 159 4.22 -15.53 -47.59
CA ARG A 159 4.52 -14.15 -48.02
C ARG A 159 4.08 -13.20 -46.91
N PRO A 160 4.91 -12.22 -46.50
CA PRO A 160 4.50 -11.20 -45.55
C PRO A 160 3.49 -10.28 -46.23
N ILE A 161 2.21 -10.62 -46.12
CA ILE A 161 1.12 -9.80 -46.61
C ILE A 161 0.51 -9.13 -45.38
N TYR A 162 0.74 -7.82 -45.24
CA TYR A 162 -0.03 -6.98 -44.32
C TYR A 162 -1.51 -6.98 -44.77
N HIS A 163 -2.30 -7.95 -44.31
CA HIS A 163 -3.72 -7.98 -44.61
C HIS A 163 -4.43 -6.91 -43.77
N ALA A 164 -5.22 -6.06 -44.42
CA ALA A 164 -6.09 -5.08 -43.75
C ALA A 164 -7.06 -5.74 -42.74
N LYS A 165 -7.33 -7.05 -42.89
CA LYS A 165 -8.11 -7.85 -41.95
C LYS A 165 -7.40 -8.05 -40.60
N ASP A 166 -6.08 -8.24 -40.58
CA ASP A 166 -5.31 -8.42 -39.34
C ASP A 166 -5.22 -7.11 -38.56
N ALA A 167 -5.07 -5.98 -39.26
CA ALA A 167 -5.11 -4.65 -38.65
C ALA A 167 -6.50 -4.33 -38.04
N ALA A 168 -7.58 -4.76 -38.69
CA ALA A 168 -8.94 -4.61 -38.17
C ALA A 168 -9.20 -5.53 -36.95
N ALA A 169 -8.74 -6.78 -36.99
CA ALA A 169 -8.81 -7.72 -35.87
C ALA A 169 -8.00 -7.21 -34.65
N ARG A 170 -6.80 -6.65 -34.87
CA ARG A 170 -6.00 -6.00 -33.80
C ARG A 170 -6.75 -4.83 -33.16
N ARG A 171 -7.43 -3.99 -33.95
CA ARG A 171 -8.24 -2.86 -33.44
C ARG A 171 -9.44 -3.31 -32.61
N GLN A 172 -10.01 -4.48 -32.92
CA GLN A 172 -11.17 -5.02 -32.21
C GLN A 172 -10.80 -5.78 -30.94
N ASN A 173 -9.55 -6.25 -30.83
CA ASN A 173 -9.05 -6.94 -29.66
C ASN A 173 -8.89 -5.94 -28.48
N PRO A 174 -9.65 -6.09 -27.39
CA PRO A 174 -9.58 -5.18 -26.27
C PRO A 174 -8.24 -5.26 -25.52
N LEU A 175 -7.44 -6.32 -25.62
CA LEU A 175 -6.09 -6.35 -25.03
C LEU A 175 -5.14 -5.38 -25.76
N LEU A 176 -5.28 -5.31 -27.09
CA LEU A 176 -4.39 -4.57 -27.97
C LEU A 176 -4.80 -3.11 -28.20
N HIS A 177 -6.08 -2.81 -27.95
CA HIS A 177 -6.63 -1.47 -28.12
C HIS A 177 -6.00 -0.46 -27.17
N SER A 178 -5.64 0.73 -27.67
CA SER A 178 -5.03 1.81 -26.88
C SER A 178 -5.85 2.18 -25.64
N TYR A 179 -5.15 2.58 -24.58
CA TYR A 179 -5.75 3.20 -23.40
C TYR A 179 -6.41 4.53 -23.76
N ALA A 180 -7.24 5.04 -22.85
CA ALA A 180 -7.77 6.38 -22.99
C ALA A 180 -6.60 7.39 -22.97
N PRO A 181 -6.52 8.29 -23.96
CA PRO A 181 -5.36 9.15 -24.13
C PRO A 181 -5.27 10.20 -22.99
N PRO A 182 -4.05 10.67 -22.62
CA PRO A 182 -3.84 11.61 -21.51
C PRO A 182 -4.73 12.86 -21.57
N GLN A 183 -5.06 13.33 -22.78
CA GLN A 183 -5.90 14.51 -23.00
C GLN A 183 -7.31 14.33 -22.43
N VAL A 184 -7.86 13.11 -22.44
CA VAL A 184 -9.21 12.84 -21.91
C VAL A 184 -9.17 12.41 -20.44
N THR A 185 -8.02 11.98 -19.94
CA THR A 185 -7.82 11.51 -18.56
C THR A 185 -7.15 12.54 -17.66
N ARG A 186 -7.09 13.82 -18.08
CA ARG A 186 -6.45 14.93 -17.36
C ARG A 186 -4.96 14.65 -17.06
N GLY A 187 -4.24 14.19 -18.07
CA GLY A 187 -2.82 13.87 -18.00
C GLY A 187 -2.48 12.49 -17.42
N LYS A 188 -3.47 11.71 -16.96
CA LYS A 188 -3.21 10.41 -16.32
C LYS A 188 -3.01 9.28 -17.32
N THR A 189 -1.94 8.51 -17.15
CA THR A 189 -1.71 7.24 -17.84
C THR A 189 -1.72 6.07 -16.85
N PRO A 190 -2.09 4.85 -17.27
CA PRO A 190 -1.96 3.67 -16.43
C PRO A 190 -0.52 3.47 -15.96
N ARG A 191 -0.34 3.19 -14.67
CA ARG A 191 0.94 2.70 -14.11
C ARG A 191 1.10 1.21 -14.46
N TYR A 192 2.32 0.67 -14.34
CA TYR A 192 2.62 -0.71 -14.75
C TYR A 192 1.68 -1.74 -14.10
N PHE A 193 1.40 -1.62 -12.80
CA PHE A 193 0.51 -2.54 -12.08
C PHE A 193 -0.95 -2.38 -12.50
N GLN A 194 -1.35 -1.18 -12.97
CA GLN A 194 -2.66 -0.96 -13.55
C GLN A 194 -2.75 -1.59 -14.95
N GLU A 195 -1.69 -1.47 -15.78
CA GLU A 195 -1.62 -2.18 -17.06
C GLU A 195 -1.74 -3.71 -16.86
N ALA A 196 -1.01 -4.26 -15.88
CA ALA A 196 -1.08 -5.66 -15.49
C ALA A 196 -2.50 -6.05 -15.05
N ALA A 197 -3.11 -5.31 -14.13
CA ALA A 197 -4.48 -5.56 -13.67
C ALA A 197 -5.50 -5.51 -14.82
N ILE A 198 -5.42 -4.51 -15.70
CA ILE A 198 -6.31 -4.35 -16.86
C ILE A 198 -6.15 -5.54 -17.81
N LYS A 199 -4.91 -5.96 -18.09
CA LYS A 199 -4.61 -7.12 -18.94
C LYS A 199 -5.20 -8.40 -18.35
N GLU A 200 -4.99 -8.66 -17.06
CA GLU A 200 -5.50 -9.86 -16.38
C GLU A 200 -7.03 -9.93 -16.35
N VAL A 201 -7.72 -8.80 -16.18
CA VAL A 201 -9.18 -8.74 -16.25
C VAL A 201 -9.67 -8.99 -17.67
N ILE A 202 -9.13 -8.27 -18.67
CA ILE A 202 -9.59 -8.41 -20.05
C ILE A 202 -9.32 -9.84 -20.57
N LEU A 203 -8.18 -10.44 -20.21
CA LEU A 203 -7.85 -11.82 -20.58
C LEU A 203 -8.92 -12.80 -20.06
N ARG A 204 -9.31 -12.68 -18.79
CA ARG A 204 -10.35 -13.51 -18.17
C ARG A 204 -11.72 -13.31 -18.83
N ILE A 205 -12.08 -12.06 -19.10
CA ILE A 205 -13.30 -11.72 -19.84
C ILE A 205 -13.31 -12.38 -21.22
N MET A 206 -12.19 -12.34 -21.94
CA MET A 206 -12.06 -12.96 -23.27
C MET A 206 -12.12 -14.48 -23.23
N ARG A 207 -11.64 -15.11 -22.15
CA ARG A 207 -11.81 -16.56 -21.87
C ARG A 207 -13.23 -16.94 -21.44
N GLY A 208 -14.13 -15.98 -21.30
CA GLY A 208 -15.52 -16.20 -20.89
C GLY A 208 -15.74 -16.27 -19.37
N GLN A 209 -14.72 -15.95 -18.57
CA GLN A 209 -14.84 -15.88 -17.11
C GLN A 209 -15.78 -14.73 -16.71
N ARG A 210 -16.68 -14.99 -15.77
CA ARG A 210 -17.71 -14.04 -15.32
C ARG A 210 -17.54 -13.56 -13.89
N ARG A 211 -16.70 -14.20 -13.08
CA ARG A 211 -16.41 -13.78 -11.71
C ARG A 211 -14.93 -13.45 -11.61
N ILE A 212 -14.62 -12.17 -11.37
CA ILE A 212 -13.24 -11.65 -11.40
C ILE A 212 -13.04 -10.73 -10.20
N LEU A 213 -11.95 -10.92 -9.46
CA LEU A 213 -11.57 -10.05 -8.33
C LEU A 213 -10.26 -9.31 -8.61
N LEU A 214 -10.23 -8.01 -8.32
CA LEU A 214 -9.01 -7.22 -8.18
C LEU A 214 -8.81 -6.80 -6.72
N THR A 215 -7.62 -7.03 -6.19
CA THR A 215 -7.26 -6.59 -4.83
C THR A 215 -6.18 -5.53 -4.94
N MET A 216 -6.54 -4.25 -4.77
CA MET A 216 -5.61 -3.13 -4.96
C MET A 216 -5.74 -2.14 -3.82
N ALA A 217 -4.64 -1.89 -3.11
CA ALA A 217 -4.59 -1.00 -1.95
C ALA A 217 -5.22 0.38 -2.20
N THR A 218 -5.69 1.03 -1.14
CA THR A 218 -6.29 2.37 -1.24
C THR A 218 -5.26 3.37 -1.77
N GLY A 219 -5.67 4.26 -2.67
CA GLY A 219 -4.79 5.25 -3.31
C GLY A 219 -4.14 4.79 -4.63
N THR A 220 -4.29 3.51 -5.01
CA THR A 220 -3.68 2.93 -6.22
C THR A 220 -4.48 3.17 -7.51
N GLY A 221 -5.62 3.86 -7.43
CA GLY A 221 -6.42 4.25 -8.59
C GLY A 221 -7.41 3.21 -9.12
N LYS A 222 -8.02 2.39 -8.26
CA LYS A 222 -9.06 1.39 -8.63
C LYS A 222 -10.10 1.90 -9.64
N THR A 223 -10.72 3.05 -9.39
CA THR A 223 -11.71 3.66 -10.30
C THR A 223 -11.13 3.99 -11.66
N PHE A 224 -9.86 4.40 -11.73
CA PHE A 224 -9.16 4.66 -12.99
C PHE A 224 -8.85 3.36 -13.75
N THR A 225 -8.45 2.29 -13.04
CA THR A 225 -8.30 0.94 -13.60
C THR A 225 -9.63 0.45 -14.21
N ALA A 226 -10.74 0.57 -13.47
CA ALA A 226 -12.08 0.22 -13.94
C ALA A 226 -12.47 1.03 -15.20
N PHE A 227 -12.23 2.34 -15.18
CA PHE A 227 -12.46 3.21 -16.34
C PHE A 227 -11.69 2.73 -17.58
N GLN A 228 -10.42 2.36 -17.45
CA GLN A 228 -9.61 1.88 -18.57
C GLN A 228 -10.04 0.51 -19.09
N ILE A 229 -10.49 -0.40 -18.21
CA ILE A 229 -11.09 -1.68 -18.63
C ILE A 229 -12.33 -1.41 -19.48
N VAL A 230 -13.25 -0.59 -18.99
CA VAL A 230 -14.47 -0.21 -19.72
C VAL A 230 -14.15 0.51 -21.02
N TRP A 231 -13.16 1.39 -21.01
CA TRP A 231 -12.69 2.10 -22.20
C TRP A 231 -12.25 1.13 -23.28
N LYS A 232 -11.37 0.18 -22.94
CA LYS A 232 -10.86 -0.80 -23.90
C LYS A 232 -11.98 -1.71 -24.43
N LEU A 233 -12.87 -2.20 -23.57
CA LEU A 233 -14.00 -3.05 -23.97
C LEU A 233 -15.03 -2.36 -24.88
N ILE A 234 -15.32 -1.07 -24.63
CA ILE A 234 -16.26 -0.28 -25.44
C ILE A 234 -15.60 0.20 -26.73
N LYS A 235 -14.42 0.83 -26.64
CA LYS A 235 -13.79 1.53 -27.77
C LYS A 235 -13.16 0.59 -28.78
N SER A 236 -12.74 -0.61 -28.38
CA SER A 236 -12.37 -1.66 -29.35
C SER A 236 -13.60 -2.20 -30.10
N GLY A 237 -14.82 -1.95 -29.61
CA GLY A 237 -16.04 -2.53 -30.15
C GLY A 237 -16.27 -3.98 -29.73
N TRP A 238 -15.45 -4.53 -28.82
CA TRP A 238 -15.59 -5.91 -28.35
C TRP A 238 -16.98 -6.20 -27.78
N LEU A 239 -17.48 -5.36 -26.87
CA LEU A 239 -18.84 -5.51 -26.31
C LEU A 239 -19.91 -5.39 -27.41
N LYS A 240 -19.69 -4.51 -28.40
CA LYS A 240 -20.62 -4.32 -29.51
C LYS A 240 -20.72 -5.57 -30.39
N GLN A 241 -19.60 -6.23 -30.65
CA GLN A 241 -19.55 -7.48 -31.40
C GLN A 241 -20.21 -8.62 -30.63
N LYS A 242 -19.91 -8.75 -29.33
CA LYS A 242 -20.50 -9.75 -28.42
C LYS A 242 -22.02 -9.62 -28.31
N ASN A 243 -22.54 -8.41 -28.46
CA ASN A 243 -23.94 -8.05 -28.27
C ASN A 243 -24.70 -7.77 -29.57
N ASN A 244 -24.31 -8.42 -30.68
CA ASN A 244 -25.01 -8.33 -31.97
C ASN A 244 -25.24 -6.87 -32.45
N GLY A 245 -24.26 -5.99 -32.22
CA GLY A 245 -24.32 -4.58 -32.63
C GLY A 245 -24.83 -3.61 -31.57
N ARG A 246 -25.35 -4.08 -30.42
CA ARG A 246 -25.78 -3.24 -29.30
C ARG A 246 -24.57 -2.73 -28.50
N SER A 247 -24.59 -1.47 -28.07
CA SER A 247 -23.60 -0.95 -27.11
C SER A 247 -23.57 -1.77 -25.82
N GLY A 248 -22.39 -1.92 -25.23
CA GLY A 248 -22.24 -2.56 -23.91
C GLY A 248 -22.95 -1.76 -22.82
N ARG A 249 -23.74 -2.43 -22.00
CA ARG A 249 -24.43 -1.89 -20.83
C ARG A 249 -23.68 -2.27 -19.57
N ILE A 250 -23.27 -1.26 -18.81
CA ILE A 250 -22.38 -1.43 -17.66
C ILE A 250 -23.03 -0.83 -16.43
N LEU A 251 -22.97 -1.54 -15.32
CA LEU A 251 -23.41 -1.06 -14.01
C LEU A 251 -22.19 -0.89 -13.10
N PHE A 252 -21.97 0.32 -12.59
CA PHE A 252 -21.00 0.60 -11.54
C PHE A 252 -21.73 0.70 -10.20
N LEU A 253 -21.39 -0.20 -9.28
CA LEU A 253 -21.89 -0.27 -7.91
C LEU A 253 -20.85 0.23 -6.94
N ALA A 254 -21.29 1.06 -6.01
CA ALA A 254 -20.47 1.52 -4.90
C ALA A 254 -21.25 1.40 -3.57
N ASP A 255 -20.50 1.30 -2.48
CA ASP A 255 -21.06 1.26 -1.12
C ASP A 255 -21.71 2.60 -0.72
N ARG A 256 -21.13 3.73 -1.16
CA ARG A 256 -21.53 5.07 -0.70
C ARG A 256 -21.80 6.03 -1.85
N VAL A 257 -22.70 7.00 -1.60
CA VAL A 257 -23.07 8.05 -2.56
C VAL A 257 -21.84 8.81 -3.06
N VAL A 258 -20.88 9.12 -2.18
CA VAL A 258 -19.66 9.85 -2.54
C VAL A 258 -18.80 9.04 -3.52
N LEU A 259 -18.60 7.75 -3.27
CA LEU A 259 -17.85 6.85 -4.15
C LEU A 259 -18.53 6.69 -5.52
N ARG A 260 -19.86 6.50 -5.53
CA ARG A 260 -20.65 6.46 -6.77
C ARG A 260 -20.48 7.76 -7.58
N ASN A 261 -20.56 8.91 -6.93
CA ASN A 261 -20.42 10.20 -7.61
C ASN A 261 -18.99 10.40 -8.16
N GLN A 262 -17.97 9.97 -7.42
CA GLN A 262 -16.58 9.96 -7.91
C GLN A 262 -16.44 9.10 -9.19
N ALA A 263 -17.02 7.90 -9.19
CA ALA A 263 -17.05 7.04 -10.38
C ALA A 263 -17.82 7.68 -11.54
N TYR A 264 -19.02 8.23 -11.30
CA TYR A 264 -19.81 8.91 -12.34
C TYR A 264 -19.01 10.04 -13.02
N ASN A 265 -18.25 10.81 -12.23
CA ASN A 265 -17.39 11.89 -12.72
C ASN A 265 -16.15 11.36 -13.44
N ALA A 266 -15.51 10.31 -12.94
CA ALA A 266 -14.34 9.69 -13.59
C ALA A 266 -14.67 9.16 -15.00
N PHE A 267 -15.93 8.77 -15.24
CA PHE A 267 -16.42 8.28 -16.52
C PHE A 267 -16.94 9.40 -17.44
N SER A 268 -16.80 10.68 -17.08
CA SER A 268 -17.17 11.79 -17.96
C SER A 268 -16.56 11.76 -19.36
N PRO A 269 -15.35 11.19 -19.61
CA PRO A 269 -14.81 11.08 -20.96
C PRO A 269 -15.64 10.24 -21.94
N PHE A 270 -16.60 9.44 -21.47
CA PHE A 270 -17.55 8.74 -22.34
C PHE A 270 -18.65 9.65 -22.89
N ALA A 271 -18.89 10.81 -22.26
CA ALA A 271 -19.82 11.81 -22.75
C ALA A 271 -19.18 12.63 -23.87
N SER A 272 -19.12 12.06 -25.08
CA SER A 272 -18.65 12.73 -26.29
C SER A 272 -19.75 12.69 -27.37
N GLY A 273 -20.56 13.75 -27.50
CA GLY A 273 -21.62 13.86 -28.53
C GLY A 273 -22.90 14.58 -28.09
N THR A 274 -24.00 14.30 -28.81
CA THR A 274 -25.35 14.88 -28.62
C THR A 274 -26.16 14.28 -27.45
N SER A 275 -25.72 13.18 -26.83
CA SER A 275 -26.36 12.65 -25.62
C SER A 275 -25.36 12.01 -24.65
N ASP A 276 -25.60 12.18 -23.34
CA ASP A 276 -24.77 11.59 -22.28
C ASP A 276 -25.15 10.10 -22.09
N PRO A 277 -24.21 9.15 -22.29
CA PRO A 277 -24.49 7.73 -22.11
C PRO A 277 -24.61 7.32 -20.64
N ARG A 278 -24.25 8.20 -19.71
CA ARG A 278 -24.25 7.92 -18.27
C ARG A 278 -25.60 8.20 -17.63
N PHE A 279 -25.99 7.35 -16.70
CA PHE A 279 -27.22 7.45 -15.93
C PHE A 279 -26.94 7.18 -14.45
N MET A 280 -27.37 8.09 -13.61
CA MET A 280 -27.24 7.97 -12.16
C MET A 280 -28.57 7.46 -11.59
N LEU A 281 -28.52 6.34 -10.90
CA LEU A 281 -29.66 5.72 -10.22
C LEU A 281 -29.74 6.28 -8.80
N ASP A 282 -30.33 7.46 -8.67
CA ASP A 282 -30.49 8.19 -7.39
C ASP A 282 -31.93 8.57 -7.06
N GLY A 283 -32.90 8.04 -7.81
CA GLY A 283 -34.33 8.33 -7.65
C GLY A 283 -34.76 9.73 -8.13
N LYS A 284 -33.83 10.62 -8.50
CA LYS A 284 -34.17 12.01 -8.91
C LYS A 284 -34.65 12.09 -10.35
N LYS A 285 -34.18 11.20 -11.22
CA LYS A 285 -34.58 11.11 -12.64
C LYS A 285 -35.42 9.85 -12.84
N LYS A 286 -36.46 9.95 -13.67
CA LYS A 286 -37.22 8.78 -14.11
C LYS A 286 -36.27 7.77 -14.75
N LEU A 287 -36.38 6.50 -14.34
CA LEU A 287 -35.56 5.40 -14.84
C LEU A 287 -35.56 5.39 -16.38
N SER A 288 -34.37 5.29 -16.98
CA SER A 288 -34.18 5.20 -18.42
C SER A 288 -33.35 3.96 -18.76
N LEU A 289 -33.92 3.08 -19.59
CA LEU A 289 -33.26 1.85 -20.07
C LEU A 289 -32.47 2.04 -21.38
N ASN A 290 -32.38 3.28 -21.86
CA ASN A 290 -31.74 3.65 -23.14
C ASN A 290 -30.33 4.23 -22.94
N ARG A 291 -29.71 3.96 -21.79
CA ARG A 291 -28.38 4.44 -21.44
C ARG A 291 -27.41 3.26 -21.45
N ASP A 292 -26.12 3.56 -21.50
CA ASP A 292 -25.07 2.53 -21.61
C ASP A 292 -24.31 2.36 -20.29
N LEU A 293 -24.17 3.43 -19.50
CA LEU A 293 -23.39 3.42 -18.27
C LEU A 293 -24.27 3.80 -17.07
N TYR A 294 -24.47 2.89 -16.14
CA TYR A 294 -25.32 3.07 -14.97
C TYR A 294 -24.48 3.16 -13.71
N PHE A 295 -24.83 4.06 -12.80
CA PHE A 295 -24.12 4.27 -11.54
C PHE A 295 -25.11 4.23 -10.39
N ALA A 296 -24.92 3.31 -9.44
CA ALA A 296 -25.81 3.11 -8.32
C ALA A 296 -25.05 2.88 -7.01
N ILE A 297 -25.79 3.00 -5.90
CA ILE A 297 -25.40 2.38 -4.63
C ILE A 297 -26.34 1.22 -4.34
N TYR A 298 -25.89 0.25 -3.56
CA TYR A 298 -26.69 -0.94 -3.20
C TYR A 298 -28.06 -0.59 -2.63
N GLN A 299 -28.11 0.35 -1.70
CA GLN A 299 -29.35 0.82 -1.08
C GLN A 299 -30.37 1.31 -2.10
N ASN A 300 -29.92 2.00 -3.15
CA ASN A 300 -30.80 2.51 -4.20
C ASN A 300 -31.33 1.41 -5.11
N LEU A 301 -30.54 0.34 -5.34
CA LEU A 301 -31.04 -0.80 -6.11
C LEU A 301 -32.04 -1.62 -5.30
N TRP A 302 -31.84 -1.71 -3.99
CA TRP A 302 -32.72 -2.43 -3.08
C TRP A 302 -34.02 -1.69 -2.77
N SER A 303 -34.10 -0.38 -3.01
CA SER A 303 -35.29 0.40 -2.70
C SER A 303 -36.49 -0.08 -3.52
N GLU A 304 -37.63 -0.24 -2.85
CA GLU A 304 -38.90 -0.62 -3.46
C GLU A 304 -39.63 0.60 -4.04
N ASP A 305 -40.34 0.39 -5.13
CA ASP A 305 -41.29 1.37 -5.66
C ASP A 305 -42.64 1.29 -4.93
N SER A 306 -43.60 2.12 -5.35
CA SER A 306 -44.96 2.15 -4.76
C SER A 306 -45.75 0.84 -4.93
N LYS A 307 -45.23 -0.14 -5.69
CA LYS A 307 -45.82 -1.45 -5.92
C LYS A 307 -45.03 -2.57 -5.21
N GLY A 308 -44.05 -2.21 -4.36
CA GLY A 308 -43.21 -3.16 -3.64
C GLY A 308 -42.12 -3.81 -4.50
N LYS A 309 -41.89 -3.31 -5.73
CA LYS A 309 -40.89 -3.87 -6.64
C LYS A 309 -39.55 -3.16 -6.46
N ARG A 310 -38.47 -3.91 -6.22
CA ARG A 310 -37.13 -3.33 -6.03
C ARG A 310 -36.58 -2.79 -7.34
N LEU A 311 -35.78 -1.73 -7.28
CA LEU A 311 -35.29 -1.05 -8.48
C LEU A 311 -34.48 -1.98 -9.40
N PHE A 312 -33.67 -2.90 -8.87
CA PHE A 312 -32.92 -3.83 -9.71
C PHE A 312 -33.83 -4.79 -10.51
N GLU A 313 -34.98 -5.18 -9.97
CA GLU A 313 -35.95 -6.06 -10.63
C GLU A 313 -36.66 -5.36 -11.81
N GLN A 314 -36.58 -4.04 -11.89
CA GLN A 314 -37.10 -3.27 -13.02
C GLN A 314 -36.21 -3.39 -14.27
N PHE A 315 -34.96 -3.84 -14.10
CA PHE A 315 -34.08 -4.22 -15.20
C PHE A 315 -34.25 -5.71 -15.51
N PRO A 316 -34.27 -6.11 -16.80
CA PRO A 316 -34.12 -7.51 -17.18
C PRO A 316 -32.85 -8.14 -16.60
N ALA A 317 -32.90 -9.43 -16.26
CA ALA A 317 -31.76 -10.17 -15.69
C ALA A 317 -30.52 -10.19 -16.61
N ASP A 318 -30.73 -10.12 -17.93
CA ASP A 318 -29.71 -10.09 -18.99
C ASP A 318 -29.39 -8.66 -19.47
N PHE A 319 -29.83 -7.63 -18.74
CA PHE A 319 -29.71 -6.25 -19.18
C PHE A 319 -28.27 -5.75 -19.20
N PHE A 320 -27.48 -6.09 -18.18
CA PHE A 320 -26.09 -5.66 -18.04
C PHE A 320 -25.13 -6.70 -18.59
N ASP A 321 -24.10 -6.22 -19.28
CA ASP A 321 -23.01 -7.05 -19.81
C ASP A 321 -21.84 -7.16 -18.83
N LEU A 322 -21.63 -6.09 -18.04
CA LEU A 322 -20.60 -5.99 -17.02
C LEU A 322 -21.11 -5.19 -15.81
N ILE A 323 -20.88 -5.73 -14.61
CA ILE A 323 -21.12 -5.09 -13.32
C ILE A 323 -19.78 -4.92 -12.63
N ILE A 324 -19.44 -3.68 -12.30
CA ILE A 324 -18.24 -3.30 -11.56
C ILE A 324 -18.65 -2.97 -10.15
N ILE A 325 -17.97 -3.58 -9.17
CA ILE A 325 -18.29 -3.45 -7.76
C ILE A 325 -17.08 -2.88 -7.04
N ASP A 326 -17.19 -1.64 -6.55
CA ASP A 326 -16.16 -1.01 -5.72
C ASP A 326 -16.40 -1.29 -4.23
N GLU A 327 -15.33 -1.54 -3.48
CA GLU A 327 -15.36 -1.95 -2.07
C GLU A 327 -16.13 -3.27 -1.84
N ALA A 328 -15.86 -4.29 -2.67
CA ALA A 328 -16.54 -5.58 -2.72
C ALA A 328 -16.55 -6.41 -1.40
N HIS A 329 -15.80 -5.98 -0.38
CA HIS A 329 -15.63 -6.67 0.90
C HIS A 329 -16.60 -6.21 2.00
N ARG A 330 -17.33 -5.10 1.83
CA ARG A 330 -18.13 -4.48 2.92
C ARG A 330 -19.50 -5.11 3.14
N SER A 331 -19.91 -6.05 2.32
CA SER A 331 -21.20 -6.72 2.47
C SER A 331 -21.08 -8.04 3.19
N GLY A 332 -21.76 -8.15 4.32
CA GLY A 332 -22.38 -9.43 4.66
C GLY A 332 -23.16 -9.88 3.43
N TRP A 333 -22.83 -11.05 2.90
CA TRP A 333 -23.26 -11.60 1.61
C TRP A 333 -24.79 -11.68 1.39
N GLY A 334 -25.62 -11.26 2.36
CA GLY A 334 -27.08 -11.31 2.31
C GLY A 334 -27.69 -10.40 1.25
N THR A 335 -27.74 -9.09 1.48
CA THR A 335 -28.54 -8.16 0.65
C THR A 335 -27.99 -7.99 -0.78
N TRP A 336 -26.69 -8.17 -1.00
CA TRP A 336 -26.10 -7.98 -2.33
C TRP A 336 -26.24 -9.23 -3.21
N LYS A 337 -26.34 -10.41 -2.60
CA LYS A 337 -26.53 -11.67 -3.33
C LYS A 337 -27.69 -11.59 -4.29
N GLU A 338 -28.85 -11.10 -3.86
CA GLU A 338 -30.03 -11.09 -4.74
C GLU A 338 -29.84 -10.16 -5.96
N ILE A 339 -29.13 -9.03 -5.81
CA ILE A 339 -28.79 -8.16 -6.94
C ILE A 339 -27.84 -8.88 -7.91
N LEU A 340 -26.80 -9.54 -7.37
CA LEU A 340 -25.82 -10.25 -8.18
C LEU A 340 -26.42 -11.52 -8.82
N ASP A 341 -27.29 -12.23 -8.13
CA ASP A 341 -27.99 -13.41 -8.61
C ASP A 341 -28.98 -13.04 -9.72
N HIS A 342 -29.69 -11.91 -9.57
CA HIS A 342 -30.57 -11.37 -10.63
C HIS A 342 -29.80 -11.07 -11.91
N PHE A 343 -28.58 -10.53 -11.80
CA PHE A 343 -27.71 -10.23 -12.95
C PHE A 343 -26.64 -11.30 -13.20
N ALA A 344 -26.85 -12.56 -12.77
CA ALA A 344 -25.80 -13.58 -12.80
C ALA A 344 -25.20 -13.86 -14.19
N GLY A 345 -25.93 -13.55 -15.27
CA GLY A 345 -25.45 -13.65 -16.65
C GLY A 345 -24.36 -12.64 -17.02
N ALA A 346 -24.27 -11.52 -16.30
CA ALA A 346 -23.28 -10.48 -16.51
C ALA A 346 -21.90 -10.91 -16.00
N ILE A 347 -20.85 -10.26 -16.52
CA ILE A 347 -19.52 -10.32 -15.92
C ILE A 347 -19.54 -9.47 -14.64
N HIS A 348 -19.09 -10.02 -13.52
CA HIS A 348 -18.93 -9.31 -12.26
C HIS A 348 -17.45 -9.10 -11.97
N LEU A 349 -17.04 -7.84 -12.01
CA LEU A 349 -15.71 -7.37 -11.64
C LEU A 349 -15.77 -6.76 -10.23
N GLY A 350 -15.35 -7.54 -9.23
CA GLY A 350 -15.15 -7.06 -7.87
C GLY A 350 -13.82 -6.34 -7.72
N MET A 351 -13.81 -5.23 -7.00
CA MET A 351 -12.59 -4.52 -6.60
C MET A 351 -12.60 -4.28 -5.10
N THR A 352 -11.52 -4.64 -4.42
CA THR A 352 -11.34 -4.41 -2.99
C THR A 352 -9.97 -3.80 -2.68
N ALA A 353 -9.89 -3.06 -1.57
CA ALA A 353 -8.65 -2.52 -1.05
C ALA A 353 -7.95 -3.44 -0.03
N THR A 354 -8.64 -4.48 0.42
CA THR A 354 -8.23 -5.31 1.55
C THR A 354 -7.98 -6.74 1.07
N PRO A 355 -6.88 -7.37 1.53
CA PRO A 355 -6.60 -8.76 1.21
C PRO A 355 -7.69 -9.68 1.81
N LYS A 356 -7.60 -10.98 1.53
CA LYS A 356 -8.48 -11.97 2.14
C LYS A 356 -8.29 -11.91 3.66
N GLN A 357 -9.39 -11.77 4.37
CA GLN A 357 -9.53 -11.69 5.82
C GLN A 357 -10.79 -12.47 6.19
N ASP A 358 -10.91 -12.87 7.45
CA ASP A 358 -12.07 -13.65 7.91
C ASP A 358 -13.40 -12.94 7.61
N GLU A 359 -13.44 -11.61 7.74
CA GLU A 359 -14.67 -10.84 7.53
C GLU A 359 -15.05 -10.70 6.04
N ASN A 360 -14.19 -11.08 5.10
CA ASN A 360 -14.45 -10.99 3.66
C ASN A 360 -14.21 -12.30 2.89
N ILE A 361 -14.14 -13.44 3.58
CA ILE A 361 -13.92 -14.76 2.96
C ILE A 361 -14.93 -15.01 1.83
N ASP A 362 -16.21 -14.70 2.03
CA ASP A 362 -17.25 -14.94 1.05
C ASP A 362 -17.10 -14.09 -0.22
N THR A 363 -16.51 -12.90 -0.12
CA THR A 363 -16.16 -12.07 -1.29
C THR A 363 -15.13 -12.81 -2.15
N TYR A 364 -14.06 -13.33 -1.54
CA TYR A 364 -13.05 -14.10 -2.27
C TYR A 364 -13.63 -15.41 -2.80
N ALA A 365 -14.48 -16.09 -2.03
CA ALA A 365 -15.14 -17.31 -2.47
C ALA A 365 -16.01 -17.06 -3.72
N TYR A 366 -16.74 -15.95 -3.78
CA TYR A 366 -17.59 -15.60 -4.93
C TYR A 366 -16.78 -15.19 -6.16
N PHE A 367 -15.92 -14.19 -6.03
CA PHE A 367 -15.25 -13.60 -7.18
C PHE A 367 -14.08 -14.42 -7.69
N CYS A 368 -13.46 -15.24 -6.84
CA CYS A 368 -12.40 -16.16 -7.25
C CYS A 368 -12.92 -17.56 -7.55
N ALA A 369 -14.24 -17.79 -7.58
CA ALA A 369 -14.83 -19.13 -7.79
C ALA A 369 -14.35 -19.82 -9.09
N GLU A 370 -14.10 -19.02 -10.13
CA GLU A 370 -13.69 -19.48 -11.46
C GLU A 370 -12.15 -19.50 -11.62
N GLU A 371 -11.39 -19.10 -10.60
CA GLU A 371 -9.92 -19.15 -10.63
C GLU A 371 -9.39 -20.56 -10.36
N PRO A 372 -8.23 -20.92 -10.95
CA PRO A 372 -7.59 -22.19 -10.65
C PRO A 372 -7.21 -22.27 -9.16
N ALA A 373 -7.40 -23.44 -8.58
CA ALA A 373 -6.90 -23.74 -7.24
C ALA A 373 -5.38 -23.86 -7.28
N ILE A 374 -4.71 -23.24 -6.30
CA ILE A 374 -3.27 -23.30 -6.11
C ILE A 374 -3.02 -24.01 -4.79
N GLU A 375 -2.22 -25.06 -4.80
CA GLU A 375 -1.73 -25.70 -3.58
C GLU A 375 -0.79 -24.75 -2.85
N THR A 376 -1.07 -24.51 -1.58
CA THR A 376 -0.16 -23.79 -0.69
C THR A 376 0.85 -24.77 -0.08
N PRO A 377 2.03 -24.31 0.38
CA PRO A 377 2.98 -25.16 1.12
C PRO A 377 2.34 -25.91 2.29
N GLU A 378 1.27 -25.35 2.85
CA GLU A 378 0.48 -25.88 3.95
C GLU A 378 -0.60 -26.90 3.50
N GLY A 379 -0.66 -27.24 2.20
CA GLY A 379 -1.56 -28.25 1.64
C GLY A 379 -3.02 -27.78 1.45
N GLU A 380 -3.33 -26.51 1.73
CA GLU A 380 -4.66 -25.95 1.47
C GLU A 380 -4.76 -25.39 0.03
N ALA A 381 -5.79 -25.81 -0.70
CA ALA A 381 -6.10 -25.29 -2.02
C ALA A 381 -6.70 -23.87 -1.90
N THR A 382 -5.95 -22.85 -2.31
CA THR A 382 -6.41 -21.45 -2.29
C THR A 382 -6.62 -20.90 -3.70
N ARG A 383 -7.60 -20.01 -3.86
CA ARG A 383 -7.86 -19.30 -5.11
C ARG A 383 -7.50 -17.84 -4.94
N ARG A 384 -6.65 -17.32 -5.83
CA ARG A 384 -6.13 -15.95 -5.75
C ARG A 384 -6.96 -15.01 -6.65
N PRO A 385 -7.08 -13.72 -6.29
CA PRO A 385 -7.68 -12.73 -7.18
C PRO A 385 -6.90 -12.64 -8.49
N ALA A 386 -7.55 -12.12 -9.53
CA ALA A 386 -6.98 -11.99 -10.87
C ALA A 386 -5.67 -11.18 -10.88
N TYR A 387 -5.58 -10.19 -9.99
CA TYR A 387 -4.35 -9.46 -9.71
C TYR A 387 -4.41 -8.82 -8.31
N SER A 388 -3.24 -8.74 -7.66
CA SER A 388 -3.07 -8.14 -6.34
C SER A 388 -1.97 -7.07 -6.37
N TYR A 389 -2.22 -5.93 -5.74
CA TYR A 389 -1.24 -4.87 -5.54
C TYR A 389 -1.38 -4.29 -4.13
N SER A 390 -0.43 -4.63 -3.26
CA SER A 390 -0.49 -4.34 -1.82
C SER A 390 -0.08 -2.90 -1.48
N LEU A 391 -0.34 -2.49 -0.25
CA LEU A 391 0.11 -1.19 0.26
C LEU A 391 1.65 -1.18 0.34
N GLY A 392 2.24 -2.27 0.82
CA GLY A 392 3.68 -2.49 0.89
C GLY A 392 4.37 -2.31 -0.46
N GLN A 393 3.86 -2.95 -1.51
CA GLN A 393 4.39 -2.79 -2.86
C GLN A 393 4.23 -1.34 -3.36
N GLY A 394 3.08 -0.71 -3.08
CA GLY A 394 2.87 0.70 -3.41
C GLY A 394 3.87 1.65 -2.75
N ILE A 395 4.28 1.37 -1.52
CA ILE A 395 5.32 2.13 -0.80
C ILE A 395 6.70 1.86 -1.42
N GLU A 396 7.03 0.59 -1.68
CA GLU A 396 8.29 0.17 -2.29
C GLU A 396 8.49 0.79 -3.68
N ASP A 397 7.44 0.88 -4.48
CA ASP A 397 7.49 1.51 -5.80
C ASP A 397 7.50 3.04 -5.75
N GLY A 398 7.28 3.64 -4.57
CA GLY A 398 7.17 5.09 -4.40
C GLY A 398 5.88 5.70 -4.91
N PHE A 399 4.85 4.88 -5.15
CA PHE A 399 3.53 5.31 -5.62
C PHE A 399 2.55 5.64 -4.50
N LEU A 400 2.79 5.10 -3.31
CA LEU A 400 2.09 5.39 -2.07
C LEU A 400 3.08 5.98 -1.06
N ALA A 401 2.54 6.83 -0.19
CA ALA A 401 3.26 7.47 0.88
C ALA A 401 3.67 6.44 1.93
N THR A 402 4.93 6.50 2.37
CA THR A 402 5.40 5.74 3.53
C THR A 402 4.82 6.31 4.84
N TYR A 403 4.94 5.58 5.95
CA TYR A 403 4.41 6.02 7.24
C TYR A 403 5.37 5.81 8.42
N LYS A 404 5.16 6.60 9.47
CA LYS A 404 5.82 6.48 10.77
C LYS A 404 4.76 6.27 11.85
N ILE A 405 5.02 5.37 12.80
CA ILE A 405 4.07 5.08 13.89
C ILE A 405 4.58 5.73 15.18
N HIS A 406 3.71 6.49 15.82
CA HIS A 406 3.86 6.97 17.18
C HIS A 406 2.89 6.17 18.04
N TRP A 407 3.42 5.34 18.92
CA TRP A 407 2.64 4.51 19.81
C TRP A 407 2.66 5.13 21.20
N ILE A 408 1.47 5.42 21.73
CA ILE A 408 1.30 6.10 23.00
C ILE A 408 0.31 5.31 23.85
N ARG A 409 0.63 5.08 25.12
CA ARG A 409 -0.30 4.50 26.09
C ARG A 409 -0.35 5.35 27.35
N THR A 410 -1.56 5.59 27.84
CA THR A 410 -1.74 6.13 29.19
C THR A 410 -1.57 5.02 30.22
N ASN A 411 -1.28 5.38 31.47
CA ASN A 411 -1.30 4.43 32.60
C ASN A 411 -2.62 3.66 32.68
N VAL A 412 -3.76 4.34 32.51
CA VAL A 412 -5.09 3.71 32.55
C VAL A 412 -5.33 2.76 31.37
N ASP A 413 -4.78 3.04 30.19
CA ASP A 413 -4.85 2.13 29.04
C ASP A 413 -3.92 0.92 29.18
N ARG A 414 -2.80 1.07 29.90
CA ARG A 414 -1.83 0.00 30.14
C ARG A 414 -2.33 -0.98 31.21
N GLU A 415 -2.84 -0.46 32.32
CA GLU A 415 -3.18 -1.25 33.51
C GLU A 415 -4.66 -1.66 33.52
N GLY A 416 -5.54 -0.85 32.93
CA GLY A 416 -6.99 -0.92 33.14
C GLY A 416 -7.43 0.03 34.25
N LEU A 417 -8.73 0.28 34.33
CA LEU A 417 -9.34 1.12 35.36
C LEU A 417 -10.07 0.23 36.36
N ASN A 418 -9.53 0.12 37.58
CA ASN A 418 -10.25 -0.44 38.72
C ASN A 418 -11.02 0.68 39.44
N ILE A 419 -12.34 0.51 39.61
CA ILE A 419 -13.20 1.57 40.18
C ILE A 419 -12.93 1.80 41.67
N GLU A 420 -12.72 0.73 42.44
CA GLU A 420 -12.49 0.84 43.89
C GLU A 420 -11.18 1.57 44.17
N GLU A 421 -10.10 1.17 43.49
CA GLU A 421 -8.80 1.83 43.60
C GLU A 421 -8.84 3.29 43.12
N ALA A 422 -9.59 3.60 42.06
CA ALA A 422 -9.74 4.96 41.57
C ALA A 422 -10.45 5.86 42.60
N LEU A 423 -11.52 5.36 43.23
CA LEU A 423 -12.25 6.08 44.28
C LEU A 423 -11.37 6.29 45.52
N GLU A 424 -10.57 5.30 45.92
CA GLU A 424 -9.59 5.44 47.01
C GLU A 424 -8.56 6.54 46.73
N LYS A 425 -8.17 6.73 45.46
CA LYS A 425 -7.26 7.79 45.01
C LYS A 425 -7.94 9.15 44.80
N GLY A 426 -9.23 9.28 45.11
CA GLY A 426 -9.98 10.53 45.08
C GLY A 426 -10.72 10.83 43.77
N ALA A 427 -10.91 9.84 42.90
CA ALA A 427 -11.76 9.99 41.73
C ALA A 427 -13.24 10.13 42.13
N GLU A 428 -14.02 10.80 41.30
CA GLU A 428 -15.46 10.97 41.49
C GLU A 428 -16.23 10.18 40.44
N LEU A 429 -17.11 9.27 40.87
CA LEU A 429 -17.89 8.41 39.98
C LEU A 429 -19.35 8.89 39.91
N PHE A 430 -19.78 9.26 38.70
CA PHE A 430 -21.17 9.53 38.39
C PHE A 430 -21.80 8.33 37.67
N VAL A 431 -22.81 7.74 38.30
CA VAL A 431 -23.55 6.59 37.77
C VAL A 431 -24.97 7.03 37.42
N PRO A 432 -25.38 6.96 36.16
CA PRO A 432 -26.77 7.21 35.79
C PRO A 432 -27.73 6.15 36.35
N GLU A 433 -29.01 6.53 36.52
CA GLU A 433 -30.09 5.59 36.84
C GLU A 433 -30.11 4.42 35.84
N ASP A 434 -30.26 3.19 36.36
CA ASP A 434 -30.35 1.92 35.62
C ASP A 434 -29.05 1.42 34.93
N VAL A 435 -27.86 1.75 35.48
CA VAL A 435 -26.58 1.27 34.96
C VAL A 435 -25.75 0.52 36.01
N ASP A 436 -25.44 -0.75 35.73
CA ASP A 436 -24.53 -1.54 36.57
C ASP A 436 -23.06 -1.14 36.36
N VAL A 437 -22.35 -0.89 37.46
CA VAL A 437 -20.90 -0.61 37.47
C VAL A 437 -20.12 -1.92 37.52
N GLN A 438 -19.15 -2.07 36.63
CA GLN A 438 -18.18 -3.16 36.67
C GLN A 438 -17.00 -2.78 37.58
N ALA A 439 -16.39 -3.78 38.23
CA ALA A 439 -15.22 -3.52 39.08
C ALA A 439 -14.01 -3.01 38.27
N GLU A 440 -13.87 -3.49 37.02
CA GLU A 440 -12.75 -3.16 36.15
C GLU A 440 -13.24 -2.82 34.73
N TYR A 441 -12.65 -1.78 34.15
CA TYR A 441 -12.84 -1.38 32.76
C TYR A 441 -11.51 -1.36 32.00
N ARG A 442 -11.52 -1.76 30.73
CA ARG A 442 -10.36 -1.74 29.83
C ARG A 442 -10.61 -0.83 28.62
N THR A 443 -9.55 -0.52 27.88
CA THR A 443 -9.57 0.40 26.72
C THR A 443 -10.75 0.24 25.74
N PRO A 444 -11.22 -0.98 25.38
CA PRO A 444 -12.38 -1.12 24.50
C PRO A 444 -13.71 -0.56 25.05
N GLN A 445 -13.80 -0.37 26.37
CA GLN A 445 -14.97 0.13 27.09
C GLN A 445 -14.90 1.64 27.39
N PHE A 446 -13.70 2.24 27.35
CA PHE A 446 -13.54 3.68 27.53
C PHE A 446 -14.24 4.46 26.41
N GLU A 447 -14.93 5.53 26.79
CA GLU A 447 -15.83 6.34 25.97
C GLU A 447 -17.02 5.58 25.35
N ARG A 448 -17.19 4.28 25.64
CA ARG A 448 -18.36 3.48 25.25
C ARG A 448 -19.28 3.18 26.41
N ALA A 449 -18.74 2.60 27.47
CA ALA A 449 -19.45 2.23 28.70
C ALA A 449 -19.16 3.22 29.83
N ILE A 450 -17.93 3.72 29.90
CA ILE A 450 -17.47 4.69 30.90
C ILE A 450 -16.71 5.84 30.20
N THR A 451 -17.11 7.07 30.49
CA THR A 451 -16.49 8.31 29.99
C THR A 451 -15.38 8.72 30.96
N LEU A 452 -14.18 9.00 30.45
CA LEU A 452 -13.00 9.42 31.21
C LEU A 452 -12.54 10.79 30.67
N PRO A 453 -13.12 11.91 31.16
CA PRO A 453 -12.75 13.25 30.70
C PRO A 453 -11.26 13.55 30.88
N ASP A 454 -10.68 13.20 32.04
CA ASP A 454 -9.25 13.43 32.35
C ASP A 454 -8.32 12.71 31.34
N ARG A 455 -8.71 11.50 30.92
CA ARG A 455 -7.97 10.75 29.88
C ARG A 455 -8.03 11.45 28.53
N THR A 456 -9.21 11.97 28.16
CA THR A 456 -9.40 12.69 26.90
C THR A 456 -8.64 14.03 26.90
N GLU A 457 -8.64 14.74 28.02
CA GLU A 457 -7.87 15.97 28.20
C GLU A 457 -6.36 15.72 28.09
N LEU A 458 -5.83 14.70 28.77
CA LEU A 458 -4.42 14.33 28.64
C LEU A 458 -4.04 13.96 27.18
N MET A 459 -4.85 13.12 26.53
CA MET A 459 -4.60 12.68 25.16
C MET A 459 -4.62 13.85 24.17
N THR A 460 -5.53 14.82 24.35
CA THR A 460 -5.61 16.01 23.49
C THR A 460 -4.51 17.01 23.77
N ALA A 461 -4.10 17.20 25.02
CA ALA A 461 -2.94 18.00 25.39
C ALA A 461 -1.65 17.42 24.78
N HIS A 462 -1.44 16.11 24.93
CA HIS A 462 -0.30 15.41 24.33
C HIS A 462 -0.32 15.49 22.79
N LEU A 463 -1.48 15.26 22.18
CA LEU A 463 -1.64 15.42 20.73
C LEU A 463 -1.31 16.84 20.28
N ALA A 464 -1.74 17.87 21.02
CA ALA A 464 -1.44 19.26 20.67
C ALA A 464 0.07 19.54 20.71
N GLN A 465 0.79 19.01 21.70
CA GLN A 465 2.26 19.10 21.77
C GLN A 465 2.92 18.46 20.55
N LEU A 466 2.50 17.24 20.18
CA LEU A 466 2.98 16.56 18.98
C LEU A 466 2.70 17.35 17.70
N LEU A 467 1.47 17.83 17.51
CA LEU A 467 1.08 18.59 16.32
C LEU A 467 1.85 19.92 16.21
N ARG A 468 2.14 20.60 17.33
CA ARG A 468 3.01 21.78 17.34
C ARG A 468 4.42 21.45 16.88
N ARG A 469 4.99 20.34 17.35
CA ARG A 469 6.31 19.86 16.95
C ARG A 469 6.36 19.48 15.47
N PHE A 470 5.35 18.75 14.99
CA PHE A 470 5.30 18.28 13.60
C PHE A 470 5.02 19.40 12.60
N GLY A 471 4.26 20.41 13.04
CA GLY A 471 3.80 21.53 12.23
C GLY A 471 2.31 21.77 12.47
N PRO A 472 1.91 22.89 13.10
CA PRO A 472 0.55 23.10 13.58
C PRO A 472 -0.50 23.23 12.45
N MET A 473 -0.09 23.41 11.20
CA MET A 473 -1.00 23.50 10.06
C MET A 473 -1.06 22.21 9.23
N GLN A 474 -0.49 21.10 9.72
CA GLN A 474 -0.52 19.82 9.02
C GLN A 474 -1.88 19.14 9.20
N LYS A 475 -2.56 18.87 8.08
CA LYS A 475 -3.89 18.26 8.11
C LYS A 475 -3.90 16.92 8.85
N THR A 476 -4.83 16.79 9.78
CA THR A 476 -4.90 15.69 10.74
C THR A 476 -6.32 15.12 10.82
N MET A 477 -6.45 13.79 10.77
CA MET A 477 -7.72 13.10 10.99
C MET A 477 -7.67 12.36 12.34
N VAL A 478 -8.66 12.60 13.20
CA VAL A 478 -8.76 11.97 14.52
C VAL A 478 -9.99 11.06 14.57
N PHE A 479 -9.76 9.79 14.83
CA PHE A 479 -10.79 8.76 14.91
C PHE A 479 -11.18 8.53 16.37
N CYS A 480 -12.32 9.09 16.75
CA CYS A 480 -12.90 9.07 18.09
C CYS A 480 -13.92 7.93 18.23
N VAL A 481 -14.28 7.61 19.46
CA VAL A 481 -15.16 6.47 19.78
C VAL A 481 -16.58 6.69 19.26
N ASP A 482 -17.14 7.88 19.49
CA ASP A 482 -18.46 8.29 19.01
C ASP A 482 -18.50 9.80 18.70
N MET A 483 -19.70 10.30 18.43
CA MET A 483 -19.91 11.69 18.01
C MET A 483 -19.67 12.69 19.14
N ALA A 484 -20.06 12.36 20.37
CA ALA A 484 -19.84 13.23 21.54
C ALA A 484 -18.34 13.35 21.82
N HIS A 485 -17.62 12.22 21.80
CA HIS A 485 -16.17 12.20 21.95
C HIS A 485 -15.48 12.99 20.81
N ALA A 486 -15.95 12.89 19.55
CA ALA A 486 -15.40 13.67 18.44
C ALA A 486 -15.57 15.19 18.63
N GLN A 487 -16.74 15.63 19.11
CA GLN A 487 -17.00 17.04 19.40
C GLN A 487 -16.13 17.55 20.56
N GLU A 488 -15.98 16.75 21.61
CA GLU A 488 -15.17 17.11 22.76
C GLU A 488 -13.68 17.23 22.41
N VAL A 489 -13.14 16.28 21.65
CA VAL A 489 -11.76 16.35 21.14
C VAL A 489 -11.54 17.58 20.27
N ALA A 490 -12.50 17.93 19.40
CA ALA A 490 -12.40 19.13 18.58
C ALA A 490 -12.36 20.41 19.45
N ARG A 491 -13.23 20.49 20.46
CA ARG A 491 -13.28 21.61 21.41
C ARG A 491 -11.96 21.78 22.16
N LEU A 492 -11.42 20.69 22.72
CA LEU A 492 -10.16 20.71 23.46
C LEU A 492 -8.98 21.10 22.56
N LEU A 493 -8.91 20.58 21.32
CA LEU A 493 -7.89 20.97 20.36
C LEU A 493 -8.01 22.45 19.96
N ASN A 494 -9.21 23.00 19.76
CA ASN A 494 -9.39 24.42 19.51
C ASN A 494 -8.85 25.28 20.66
N ASN A 495 -9.06 24.87 21.92
CA ASN A 495 -8.48 25.56 23.08
C ASN A 495 -6.95 25.51 23.05
N HIS A 496 -6.37 24.35 22.79
CA HIS A 496 -4.91 24.20 22.72
C HIS A 496 -4.26 24.96 21.56
N PHE A 497 -5.02 25.37 20.54
CA PHE A 497 -4.54 26.12 19.36
C PHE A 497 -5.18 27.52 19.23
N ALA A 498 -5.77 28.04 20.30
CA ALA A 498 -6.44 29.35 20.30
C ALA A 498 -5.49 30.50 19.96
N ASP A 499 -4.20 30.37 20.29
CA ASP A 499 -3.11 31.30 19.94
C ASP A 499 -2.92 31.50 18.43
N LEU A 500 -3.36 30.54 17.60
CA LEU A 500 -3.30 30.68 16.14
C LEU A 500 -4.38 31.61 15.56
N GLY A 501 -5.37 32.01 16.36
CA GLY A 501 -6.41 32.96 15.93
C GLY A 501 -7.42 32.40 14.92
N HIS A 502 -7.57 31.08 14.86
CA HIS A 502 -8.52 30.40 13.95
C HIS A 502 -9.87 30.07 14.60
N GLY A 503 -10.02 30.27 15.90
CA GLY A 503 -11.23 29.95 16.65
C GLY A 503 -11.65 28.49 16.45
N ASP A 504 -12.96 28.26 16.33
CA ASP A 504 -13.54 26.92 16.19
C ASP A 504 -13.37 26.29 14.79
N ASP A 505 -12.72 26.98 13.86
CA ASP A 505 -12.48 26.47 12.50
C ASP A 505 -11.14 25.71 12.37
N TYR A 506 -10.30 25.67 13.43
CA TYR A 506 -9.06 24.90 13.41
C TYR A 506 -9.31 23.39 13.46
N ALA A 507 -10.02 22.93 14.50
CA ALA A 507 -10.46 21.56 14.68
C ALA A 507 -11.98 21.48 14.60
N VAL A 508 -12.49 20.68 13.66
CA VAL A 508 -13.92 20.50 13.44
C VAL A 508 -14.32 19.04 13.54
N ALA A 509 -15.45 18.77 14.20
CA ALA A 509 -16.08 17.47 14.11
C ALA A 509 -16.73 17.31 12.73
N ILE A 510 -16.55 16.16 12.09
CA ILE A 510 -17.25 15.80 10.85
C ILE A 510 -18.05 14.54 11.15
N VAL A 511 -19.30 14.75 11.57
CA VAL A 511 -20.23 13.70 12.03
C VAL A 511 -21.58 13.80 11.30
N SER A 512 -22.38 12.74 11.32
CA SER A 512 -23.60 12.62 10.49
C SER A 512 -24.69 13.64 10.80
N GLU A 513 -24.73 14.16 12.02
CA GLU A 513 -25.75 15.12 12.49
C GLU A 513 -25.50 16.57 12.02
N GLU A 514 -24.31 16.90 11.49
CA GLU A 514 -23.99 18.30 11.13
C GLU A 514 -24.63 18.80 9.81
N GLY A 515 -25.40 17.95 9.11
CA GLY A 515 -26.16 18.34 7.92
C GLY A 515 -25.30 18.98 6.81
N GLU A 516 -25.72 20.14 6.29
CA GLU A 516 -24.99 20.85 5.23
C GLU A 516 -23.67 21.47 5.71
N THR A 517 -23.60 21.90 6.98
CA THR A 517 -22.40 22.51 7.55
C THR A 517 -21.24 21.52 7.59
N GLY A 518 -21.49 20.29 8.05
CA GLY A 518 -20.48 19.22 8.06
C GLY A 518 -20.02 18.83 6.65
N ARG A 519 -20.93 18.85 5.66
CA ARG A 519 -20.56 18.62 4.25
C ARG A 519 -19.65 19.72 3.70
N ARG A 520 -19.92 21.00 4.02
CA ARG A 520 -19.07 22.12 3.61
C ARG A 520 -17.69 22.03 4.25
N ARG A 521 -17.62 21.76 5.56
CA ARG A 521 -16.37 21.56 6.30
C ARG A 521 -15.55 20.41 5.73
N LEU A 522 -16.21 19.29 5.41
CA LEU A 522 -15.56 18.16 4.74
C LEU A 522 -14.99 18.54 3.37
N GLN A 523 -15.74 19.27 2.54
CA GLN A 523 -15.24 19.73 1.24
C GLN A 523 -14.02 20.65 1.38
N GLN A 524 -14.04 21.57 2.35
CA GLN A 524 -12.90 22.43 2.66
C GLN A 524 -11.71 21.60 3.16
N PHE A 525 -11.94 20.62 4.03
CA PHE A 525 -10.88 19.73 4.52
C PHE A 525 -10.23 18.89 3.41
N GLN A 526 -11.00 18.47 2.40
CA GLN A 526 -10.50 17.69 1.25
C GLN A 526 -9.63 18.52 0.30
N ASP A 527 -9.88 19.83 0.21
CA ASP A 527 -9.20 20.73 -0.72
C ASP A 527 -7.79 21.07 -0.21
N SER A 528 -6.74 20.60 -0.91
CA SER A 528 -5.34 20.85 -0.55
C SER A 528 -4.96 22.33 -0.52
N ASP A 529 -5.69 23.21 -1.22
CA ASP A 529 -5.43 24.66 -1.22
C ASP A 529 -6.02 25.36 0.02
N LYS A 530 -6.94 24.71 0.73
CA LYS A 530 -7.55 25.26 1.95
C LYS A 530 -6.70 24.93 3.17
N LYS A 531 -6.38 26.00 3.92
CA LYS A 531 -5.65 25.93 5.19
C LYS A 531 -6.51 25.43 6.36
N LEU A 532 -7.82 25.69 6.32
CA LEU A 532 -8.78 25.31 7.36
C LEU A 532 -9.91 24.46 6.76
N PRO A 533 -10.47 23.52 7.54
CA PRO A 533 -9.99 23.09 8.86
C PRO A 533 -8.66 22.33 8.79
N VAL A 534 -7.87 22.34 9.87
CA VAL A 534 -6.60 21.58 9.99
C VAL A 534 -6.86 20.21 10.59
N VAL A 535 -7.70 20.12 11.61
CA VAL A 535 -8.02 18.86 12.28
C VAL A 535 -9.48 18.50 12.00
N ALA A 536 -9.71 17.29 11.53
CA ALA A 536 -11.04 16.73 11.38
C ALA A 536 -11.22 15.56 12.36
N THR A 537 -12.09 15.71 13.35
CA THR A 537 -12.45 14.64 14.30
C THR A 537 -13.68 13.89 13.80
N THR A 538 -13.75 12.58 13.98
CA THR A 538 -14.86 11.76 13.46
C THR A 538 -15.03 10.48 14.27
N ALA A 539 -16.26 9.96 14.34
CA ALA A 539 -16.50 8.58 14.75
C ALA A 539 -16.26 7.60 13.60
N GLU A 540 -16.97 7.80 12.48
CA GLU A 540 -16.96 6.86 11.34
C GLU A 540 -17.01 7.50 9.95
N LEU A 541 -17.48 8.75 9.80
CA LEU A 541 -17.73 9.33 8.47
C LEU A 541 -16.47 9.37 7.59
N LEU A 542 -15.31 9.71 8.15
CA LEU A 542 -14.06 9.78 7.38
C LEU A 542 -13.40 8.40 7.15
N SER A 543 -13.96 7.31 7.69
CA SER A 543 -13.40 5.98 7.49
C SER A 543 -13.47 5.53 6.02
N THR A 544 -14.53 5.91 5.30
CA THR A 544 -14.68 5.61 3.87
C THR A 544 -15.29 6.70 3.01
N GLY A 545 -14.79 6.79 1.78
CA GLY A 545 -15.32 7.68 0.75
C GLY A 545 -14.79 9.12 0.81
N VAL A 546 -13.80 9.39 1.66
CA VAL A 546 -13.14 10.69 1.78
C VAL A 546 -11.75 10.64 1.15
N ASP A 547 -11.40 11.66 0.38
CA ASP A 547 -10.10 11.80 -0.27
C ASP A 547 -9.42 13.09 0.19
N VAL A 548 -8.41 12.98 1.05
CA VAL A 548 -7.63 14.12 1.59
C VAL A 548 -6.16 13.85 1.33
N PRO A 549 -5.65 14.08 0.10
CA PRO A 549 -4.27 13.77 -0.26
C PRO A 549 -3.25 14.42 0.68
N SER A 550 -3.51 15.66 1.12
CA SER A 550 -2.67 16.44 2.02
C SER A 550 -2.68 16.01 3.50
N ALA A 551 -3.46 14.99 3.89
CA ALA A 551 -3.50 14.51 5.28
C ALA A 551 -2.15 13.90 5.70
N ARG A 552 -1.50 14.50 6.69
CA ARG A 552 -0.16 14.10 7.20
C ARG A 552 -0.22 13.31 8.50
N ASN A 553 -1.32 13.37 9.24
CA ASN A 553 -1.47 12.65 10.51
C ASN A 553 -2.81 11.90 10.56
N ILE A 554 -2.76 10.63 10.95
CA ILE A 554 -3.90 9.76 11.23
C ILE A 554 -3.84 9.39 12.72
N VAL A 555 -4.84 9.78 13.50
CA VAL A 555 -4.84 9.62 14.96
C VAL A 555 -5.92 8.64 15.38
N PHE A 556 -5.56 7.61 16.12
CA PHE A 556 -6.50 6.66 16.72
C PHE A 556 -6.69 6.99 18.21
N MET A 557 -7.90 7.46 18.55
CA MET A 557 -8.39 7.60 19.93
C MET A 557 -9.53 6.59 20.20
N LYS A 558 -9.65 5.57 19.36
CA LYS A 558 -10.63 4.49 19.47
C LYS A 558 -10.01 3.14 19.13
N THR A 559 -10.42 2.12 19.87
CA THR A 559 -10.06 0.74 19.55
C THR A 559 -10.67 0.29 18.23
N LEU A 560 -9.87 -0.45 17.46
CA LEU A 560 -10.30 -1.11 16.24
C LEU A 560 -10.11 -2.62 16.38
N ASN A 561 -11.12 -3.35 15.91
CA ASN A 561 -11.12 -4.81 15.86
C ASN A 561 -11.17 -5.37 14.45
N SER A 562 -11.54 -4.55 13.45
CA SER A 562 -11.61 -4.99 12.06
C SER A 562 -10.37 -4.56 11.29
N PRO A 563 -9.54 -5.50 10.80
CA PRO A 563 -8.41 -5.21 9.91
C PRO A 563 -8.85 -4.45 8.65
N ILE A 564 -10.05 -4.76 8.15
CA ILE A 564 -10.64 -4.09 6.98
C ILE A 564 -10.80 -2.59 7.24
N LEU A 565 -11.45 -2.23 8.36
CA LEU A 565 -11.69 -0.83 8.71
C LEU A 565 -10.37 -0.10 8.99
N PHE A 566 -9.44 -0.75 9.68
CA PHE A 566 -8.10 -0.22 9.93
C PHE A 566 -7.38 0.15 8.62
N LYS A 567 -7.31 -0.78 7.66
CA LYS A 567 -6.67 -0.56 6.35
C LYS A 567 -7.38 0.54 5.55
N GLN A 568 -8.69 0.67 5.66
CA GLN A 568 -9.44 1.75 5.02
C GLN A 568 -9.12 3.13 5.61
N ILE A 569 -8.91 3.22 6.92
CA ILE A 569 -8.51 4.45 7.61
C ILE A 569 -7.06 4.81 7.26
N VAL A 570 -6.13 3.87 7.44
CA VAL A 570 -4.70 4.08 7.12
C VAL A 570 -4.53 4.44 5.65
N GLY A 571 -5.29 3.79 4.76
CA GLY A 571 -5.32 4.06 3.32
C GLY A 571 -5.72 5.49 2.92
N ARG A 572 -6.22 6.32 3.85
CA ARG A 572 -6.45 7.76 3.61
C ARG A 572 -5.15 8.56 3.68
N GLY A 573 -4.20 8.13 4.51
CA GLY A 573 -2.88 8.73 4.64
C GLY A 573 -1.91 8.35 3.51
N THR A 574 -2.15 7.26 2.79
CA THR A 574 -1.19 6.66 1.83
C THR A 574 -1.03 7.41 0.51
N ARG A 575 -1.79 8.47 0.26
CA ARG A 575 -1.68 9.24 -0.98
C ARG A 575 -0.49 10.17 -0.96
N ILE A 576 0.26 10.21 -2.05
CA ILE A 576 1.30 11.23 -2.26
C ILE A 576 0.64 12.49 -2.80
N ASP A 577 1.04 13.64 -2.28
CA ASP A 577 0.58 14.96 -2.73
C ASP A 577 1.80 15.85 -2.95
N GLU A 578 2.27 15.92 -4.20
CA GLU A 578 3.49 16.65 -4.57
C GLU A 578 3.32 18.16 -4.38
N ASP A 579 2.10 18.68 -4.59
CA ASP A 579 1.78 20.10 -4.46
C ASP A 579 2.00 20.59 -3.03
N THR A 580 1.66 19.77 -2.04
CA THR A 580 1.90 20.06 -0.61
C THR A 580 3.20 19.46 -0.07
N GLY A 581 4.04 18.86 -0.94
CA GLY A 581 5.28 18.20 -0.56
C GLY A 581 5.09 17.01 0.38
N LYS A 582 3.92 16.38 0.36
CA LYS A 582 3.55 15.27 1.24
C LYS A 582 3.91 13.95 0.58
N LEU A 583 5.03 13.37 1.03
CA LEU A 583 5.56 12.09 0.58
C LEU A 583 5.34 10.94 1.60
N TRP A 584 4.93 11.29 2.82
CA TRP A 584 4.76 10.37 3.93
C TRP A 584 3.72 10.91 4.92
N PHE A 585 3.31 10.08 5.89
CA PHE A 585 2.37 10.47 6.94
C PHE A 585 2.66 9.77 8.28
N ARG A 586 2.07 10.26 9.37
CA ARG A 586 2.18 9.70 10.72
C ARG A 586 0.90 8.97 11.10
N ILE A 587 1.06 7.85 11.78
CA ILE A 587 0.00 7.16 12.51
C ILE A 587 0.28 7.40 13.99
N ILE A 588 -0.63 8.06 14.69
CA ILE A 588 -0.53 8.35 16.13
C ILE A 588 -1.58 7.46 16.81
N ASP A 589 -1.14 6.49 17.58
CA ASP A 589 -2.01 5.46 18.13
C ASP A 589 -2.01 5.47 19.65
N TYR A 590 -3.13 5.93 20.22
CA TYR A 590 -3.38 5.94 21.67
C TYR A 590 -4.05 4.66 22.19
N THR A 591 -4.46 3.75 21.31
CA THR A 591 -5.39 2.67 21.66
C THR A 591 -4.95 1.28 21.20
N GLY A 592 -3.79 1.19 20.55
CA GLY A 592 -3.26 -0.06 20.01
C GLY A 592 -3.98 -0.55 18.75
N ALA A 593 -4.53 0.35 17.93
CA ALA A 593 -5.08 0.02 16.62
C ALA A 593 -4.02 -0.54 15.64
N THR A 594 -2.75 -0.15 15.76
CA THR A 594 -1.66 -0.58 14.86
C THR A 594 -1.28 -2.05 14.99
N ARG A 595 -1.81 -2.76 15.98
CA ARG A 595 -1.73 -4.23 16.06
C ARG A 595 -2.36 -4.95 14.86
N LEU A 596 -3.19 -4.24 14.08
CA LEU A 596 -3.88 -4.75 12.89
C LEU A 596 -3.05 -4.57 11.59
N ILE A 597 -1.78 -4.16 11.70
CA ILE A 597 -0.86 -4.08 10.57
C ILE A 597 -0.50 -5.50 10.12
N ASP A 598 -0.62 -5.73 8.82
CA ASP A 598 -0.28 -6.98 8.15
C ASP A 598 1.11 -6.84 7.51
N GLU A 599 2.05 -7.68 7.95
CA GLU A 599 3.44 -7.69 7.45
C GLU A 599 3.51 -7.91 5.93
N ASN A 600 2.62 -8.72 5.36
CA ASN A 600 2.67 -9.10 3.95
C ASN A 600 1.91 -8.12 3.03
N TRP A 601 0.99 -7.33 3.60
CA TRP A 601 0.17 -6.40 2.83
C TRP A 601 0.52 -4.93 3.06
N ASP A 602 0.78 -4.54 4.30
CA ASP A 602 0.94 -3.12 4.68
C ASP A 602 2.40 -2.66 4.61
N LYS A 603 3.37 -3.57 4.77
CA LYS A 603 4.80 -3.24 4.75
C LYS A 603 5.48 -3.60 3.43
N PRO A 604 6.49 -2.84 3.00
CA PRO A 604 7.33 -3.21 1.87
C PRO A 604 7.86 -4.64 2.03
N PRO A 605 7.95 -5.42 0.95
CA PRO A 605 8.47 -6.78 1.03
C PRO A 605 9.90 -6.75 1.60
N SER A 606 10.11 -7.35 2.77
CA SER A 606 11.45 -7.61 3.27
C SER A 606 12.01 -8.85 2.57
N ALA A 607 13.33 -8.94 2.42
CA ALA A 607 13.99 -10.15 1.93
C ALA A 607 13.88 -11.24 3.02
N GLN A 608 12.72 -11.89 3.16
CA GLN A 608 12.51 -12.86 4.22
C GLN A 608 13.27 -14.16 3.91
N THR A 609 14.12 -14.55 4.87
CA THR A 609 14.55 -15.94 5.07
C THR A 609 13.34 -16.67 5.66
N GLN A 610 12.87 -17.73 5.00
CA GLN A 610 11.81 -18.59 5.53
C GLN A 610 12.31 -19.26 6.81
N THR A 611 11.80 -18.84 7.96
CA THR A 611 11.84 -19.66 9.18
C THR A 611 10.48 -20.30 9.36
N ALA A 612 10.41 -21.60 9.10
CA ALA A 612 9.27 -22.45 9.41
C ALA A 612 9.07 -22.46 10.93
N ALA A 613 7.87 -22.07 11.39
CA ALA A 613 7.46 -22.31 12.77
C ALA A 613 7.17 -23.80 12.95
N LEU A 614 7.65 -24.39 14.06
CA LEU A 614 7.33 -25.77 14.44
C LEU A 614 5.85 -25.85 14.83
N GLU A 615 5.05 -26.59 14.06
CA GLU A 615 3.63 -26.83 14.37
C GLU A 615 3.46 -27.97 15.38
N THR A 616 2.68 -27.72 16.43
CA THR A 616 2.15 -28.75 17.34
C THR A 616 1.02 -29.55 16.68
N PRO A 617 0.84 -30.84 17.02
CA PRO A 617 -0.22 -31.67 16.44
C PRO A 617 -1.62 -31.09 16.69
N GLN A 618 -2.42 -30.93 15.63
CA GLN A 618 -3.78 -30.37 15.65
C GLN A 618 -4.83 -31.50 15.61
N THR A 619 -5.07 -32.17 16.74
CA THR A 619 -5.99 -33.32 16.81
C THR A 619 -7.20 -33.14 17.73
N ALA A 620 -7.31 -32.01 18.45
CA ALA A 620 -8.42 -31.76 19.36
C ALA A 620 -9.72 -31.39 18.61
N VAL A 621 -10.87 -31.63 19.23
CA VAL A 621 -12.20 -31.32 18.72
C VAL A 621 -12.97 -30.51 19.76
N LEU A 622 -13.71 -29.49 19.33
CA LEU A 622 -14.61 -28.71 20.18
C LEU A 622 -16.02 -28.69 19.59
N SER A 623 -17.01 -29.13 20.35
CA SER A 623 -18.42 -29.03 19.98
C SER A 623 -19.22 -28.29 21.05
N GLY A 624 -20.42 -27.80 20.70
CA GLY A 624 -21.29 -27.20 21.69
C GLY A 624 -22.65 -26.78 21.15
N THR A 625 -23.51 -26.30 22.05
CA THR A 625 -24.83 -25.77 21.71
C THR A 625 -24.94 -24.32 22.14
N VAL A 626 -25.61 -23.50 21.34
CA VAL A 626 -25.89 -22.09 21.62
C VAL A 626 -27.37 -21.90 21.91
N PHE A 627 -27.70 -21.25 23.02
CA PHE A 627 -29.07 -21.00 23.46
C PHE A 627 -29.26 -19.59 24.00
N LEU A 628 -30.52 -19.15 24.06
CA LEU A 628 -30.91 -17.85 24.60
C LEU A 628 -30.93 -17.89 26.13
N ALA A 629 -30.30 -16.90 26.76
CA ALA A 629 -30.20 -16.78 28.21
C ALA A 629 -31.52 -16.85 28.97
N ASP A 630 -32.54 -16.20 28.45
CA ASP A 630 -33.78 -15.94 29.19
C ASP A 630 -34.84 -17.02 28.96
N THR A 631 -34.80 -17.71 27.81
CA THR A 631 -35.80 -18.70 27.41
C THR A 631 -35.25 -20.11 27.22
N GLU A 632 -33.92 -20.29 27.26
CA GLU A 632 -33.21 -21.53 26.92
C GLU A 632 -33.47 -22.05 25.49
N ASP A 633 -34.09 -21.24 24.63
CA ASP A 633 -34.33 -21.61 23.24
C ASP A 633 -33.00 -21.72 22.47
N VAL A 634 -32.84 -22.81 21.71
CA VAL A 634 -31.66 -23.01 20.84
C VAL A 634 -31.61 -21.95 19.74
N ILE A 635 -30.43 -21.38 19.53
CA ILE A 635 -30.23 -20.32 18.55
C ILE A 635 -29.67 -20.92 17.27
N GLN A 636 -30.50 -21.02 16.24
CA GLN A 636 -30.08 -21.37 14.88
C GLN A 636 -29.41 -20.16 14.20
N GLY A 637 -28.27 -20.38 13.53
CA GLY A 637 -27.57 -19.32 12.81
C GLY A 637 -26.73 -18.37 13.67
N ALA A 638 -26.41 -18.75 14.91
CA ALA A 638 -25.40 -18.06 15.72
C ALA A 638 -24.01 -18.35 15.17
N SER A 639 -23.20 -17.30 14.99
CA SER A 639 -21.83 -17.34 14.52
C SER A 639 -20.86 -17.65 15.66
N ILE A 640 -20.12 -18.75 15.55
CA ILE A 640 -19.10 -19.22 16.50
C ILE A 640 -17.73 -19.20 15.83
N ALA A 641 -16.75 -18.54 16.45
CA ALA A 641 -15.36 -18.50 16.00
C ALA A 641 -14.41 -18.84 17.17
N LEU A 642 -13.24 -19.38 16.87
CA LEU A 642 -12.19 -19.72 17.83
C LEU A 642 -10.92 -18.93 17.52
N ILE A 643 -10.23 -18.39 18.53
CA ILE A 643 -8.87 -17.89 18.39
C ILE A 643 -7.96 -18.92 19.05
N VAL A 644 -7.15 -19.60 18.24
CA VAL A 644 -6.25 -20.68 18.69
C VAL A 644 -4.80 -20.23 18.82
N ALA A 645 -4.41 -19.13 18.15
CA ALA A 645 -3.12 -18.45 18.32
C ALA A 645 -3.26 -16.95 17.98
N PRO A 646 -2.26 -16.09 18.28
CA PRO A 646 -2.34 -14.63 18.09
C PRO A 646 -2.66 -14.14 16.66
N ASN A 647 -2.67 -15.02 15.65
CA ASN A 647 -3.10 -14.75 14.26
C ASN A 647 -3.82 -15.94 13.61
N ASP A 648 -4.27 -16.93 14.38
CA ASP A 648 -5.00 -18.11 13.87
C ASP A 648 -6.40 -18.12 14.49
N GLN A 649 -7.38 -17.71 13.69
CA GLN A 649 -8.80 -17.75 14.02
C GLN A 649 -9.49 -18.80 13.14
N ARG A 650 -10.24 -19.72 13.76
CA ARG A 650 -11.02 -20.76 13.07
C ARG A 650 -12.50 -20.41 13.10
N GLY A 651 -13.16 -20.48 11.95
CA GLY A 651 -14.55 -20.05 11.78
C GLY A 651 -14.65 -18.62 11.23
N PRO A 652 -15.84 -17.98 11.27
CA PRO A 652 -17.01 -18.44 12.00
C PRO A 652 -17.73 -19.62 11.33
N ILE A 653 -18.28 -20.52 12.13
CA ILE A 653 -19.31 -21.48 11.71
C ILE A 653 -20.64 -21.05 12.28
N LEU A 654 -21.72 -21.28 11.54
CA LEU A 654 -23.07 -21.01 12.01
C LEU A 654 -23.62 -22.24 12.72
N THR A 655 -24.36 -22.03 13.80
CA THR A 655 -25.10 -23.11 14.45
C THR A 655 -26.21 -23.66 13.56
N ASP A 656 -26.42 -24.97 13.64
CA ASP A 656 -27.46 -25.69 12.91
C ASP A 656 -28.89 -25.44 13.48
N PRO A 657 -29.97 -26.05 12.93
CA PRO A 657 -31.32 -25.89 13.48
C PRO A 657 -31.51 -26.35 14.93
N GLN A 658 -30.57 -27.12 15.47
CA GLN A 658 -30.54 -27.57 16.86
C GLN A 658 -29.63 -26.68 17.73
N GLY A 659 -29.11 -25.58 17.18
CA GLY A 659 -28.21 -24.66 17.86
C GLY A 659 -26.79 -25.19 18.03
N GLN A 660 -26.40 -26.28 17.36
CA GLN A 660 -25.13 -26.97 17.58
C GLN A 660 -24.02 -26.47 16.64
N PHE A 661 -22.78 -26.53 17.12
CA PHE A 661 -21.56 -26.22 16.35
C PHE A 661 -20.45 -27.23 16.66
N ARG A 662 -19.52 -27.41 15.72
CA ARG A 662 -18.39 -28.34 15.86
C ARG A 662 -17.16 -27.85 15.08
N PHE A 663 -16.01 -27.85 15.75
CA PHE A 663 -14.67 -27.58 15.23
C PHE A 663 -13.78 -28.81 15.41
N GLU A 664 -13.01 -29.15 14.40
CA GLU A 664 -12.10 -30.29 14.39
C GLU A 664 -10.69 -29.82 14.02
N ARG A 665 -9.67 -30.61 14.39
CA ARG A 665 -8.24 -30.30 14.17
C ARG A 665 -7.81 -29.01 14.88
N LEU A 666 -8.10 -28.94 16.18
CA LEU A 666 -7.65 -27.85 17.05
C LEU A 666 -6.35 -28.22 17.76
N PRO A 667 -5.49 -27.26 18.12
CA PRO A 667 -4.38 -27.53 19.02
C PRO A 667 -4.89 -27.87 20.42
N ALA A 668 -4.11 -28.62 21.18
CA ALA A 668 -4.36 -28.81 22.61
C ALA A 668 -3.87 -27.58 23.40
N GLY A 669 -4.68 -27.10 24.35
CA GLY A 669 -4.39 -25.94 25.18
C GLY A 669 -5.57 -24.99 25.34
N GLN A 670 -5.31 -23.78 25.85
CA GLN A 670 -6.36 -22.76 25.98
C GLN A 670 -6.58 -22.04 24.65
N ILE A 671 -7.84 -22.03 24.22
CA ILE A 671 -8.31 -21.33 23.03
C ILE A 671 -9.49 -20.42 23.39
N THR A 672 -9.67 -19.33 22.66
CA THR A 672 -10.76 -18.39 22.93
C THR A 672 -11.94 -18.65 22.00
N LEU A 673 -13.11 -18.97 22.53
CA LEU A 673 -14.36 -19.05 21.77
C LEU A 673 -15.11 -17.72 21.79
N ILE A 674 -15.58 -17.30 20.62
CA ILE A 674 -16.39 -16.12 20.38
C ILE A 674 -17.73 -16.55 19.78
N ALA A 675 -18.83 -16.18 20.42
CA ALA A 675 -20.18 -16.41 19.93
C ALA A 675 -20.93 -15.10 19.70
N SER A 676 -21.67 -15.02 18.59
CA SER A 676 -22.47 -13.84 18.23
C SER A 676 -23.70 -14.25 17.42
N GLY A 677 -24.79 -13.51 17.52
CA GLY A 677 -26.02 -13.75 16.75
C GLY A 677 -26.68 -12.43 16.33
N PRO A 678 -27.51 -12.41 15.28
CA PRO A 678 -28.26 -11.21 14.87
C PRO A 678 -29.11 -10.69 16.03
N GLY A 679 -28.93 -9.43 16.40
CA GLY A 679 -29.63 -8.83 17.54
C GLY A 679 -29.26 -9.44 18.90
N MET A 680 -28.09 -10.07 19.04
CA MET A 680 -27.58 -10.64 20.29
C MET A 680 -26.24 -10.01 20.69
N ARG A 681 -25.97 -9.90 22.00
CA ARG A 681 -24.70 -9.45 22.55
C ARG A 681 -23.62 -10.49 22.31
N ARG A 682 -22.51 -10.09 21.67
CA ARG A 682 -21.32 -10.93 21.47
C ARG A 682 -20.77 -11.42 22.82
N ARG A 683 -20.51 -12.72 22.93
CA ARG A 683 -19.91 -13.38 24.11
C ARG A 683 -18.55 -13.97 23.73
N GLN A 684 -17.58 -13.84 24.62
CA GLN A 684 -16.24 -14.42 24.47
C GLN A 684 -15.91 -15.20 25.74
N MET A 685 -15.32 -16.40 25.60
CA MET A 685 -14.92 -17.25 26.73
C MET A 685 -13.66 -18.05 26.39
N GLN A 686 -12.86 -18.37 27.40
CA GLN A 686 -11.73 -19.31 27.24
C GLN A 686 -12.25 -20.75 27.34
N VAL A 687 -11.74 -21.61 26.48
CA VAL A 687 -12.07 -23.04 26.42
C VAL A 687 -10.75 -23.81 26.36
N GLU A 688 -10.63 -24.83 27.19
CA GLU A 688 -9.47 -25.72 27.18
C GLU A 688 -9.76 -26.93 26.28
N THR A 689 -8.92 -27.16 25.28
CA THR A 689 -9.00 -28.30 24.35
C THR A 689 -7.90 -29.31 24.66
N ILE A 690 -8.24 -30.59 24.61
CA ILE A 690 -7.32 -31.71 24.89
C ILE A 690 -7.05 -32.45 23.57
N ALA A 691 -5.79 -32.83 23.33
CA ALA A 691 -5.40 -33.58 22.12
C ALA A 691 -6.19 -34.88 22.03
N ASP A 692 -6.62 -35.24 20.81
CA ASP A 692 -7.39 -36.45 20.50
C ASP A 692 -8.74 -36.60 21.23
N GLU A 693 -9.23 -35.56 21.90
CA GLU A 693 -10.51 -35.56 22.64
C GLU A 693 -11.52 -34.55 22.08
N THR A 694 -12.81 -34.78 22.36
CA THR A 694 -13.89 -33.84 22.04
C THR A 694 -14.34 -33.09 23.29
N THR A 695 -13.99 -31.82 23.40
CA THR A 695 -14.52 -30.92 24.42
C THR A 695 -15.94 -30.48 24.02
N THR A 696 -16.92 -30.59 24.92
CA THR A 696 -18.31 -30.12 24.66
C THR A 696 -18.67 -28.95 25.57
N ILE A 697 -19.21 -27.86 25.02
CA ILE A 697 -19.58 -26.66 25.79
C ILE A 697 -21.01 -26.18 25.52
N GLN A 698 -21.51 -25.37 26.44
CA GLN A 698 -22.83 -24.73 26.37
C GLN A 698 -22.63 -23.22 26.35
N VAL A 699 -23.15 -22.54 25.32
CA VAL A 699 -22.88 -21.12 25.06
C VAL A 699 -24.19 -20.32 25.09
N GLU A 700 -24.32 -19.45 26.06
CA GLU A 700 -25.55 -18.68 26.26
C GLU A 700 -25.40 -17.24 25.73
N LEU A 701 -26.31 -16.81 24.85
CA LEU A 701 -26.35 -15.46 24.26
C LEU A 701 -27.53 -14.66 24.78
N LYS A 702 -27.37 -13.34 24.90
CA LYS A 702 -28.41 -12.40 25.39
C LYS A 702 -28.86 -11.47 24.26
N PRO A 703 -30.14 -11.07 24.18
CA PRO A 703 -30.59 -10.05 23.22
C PRO A 703 -29.81 -8.73 23.36
N ALA A 704 -29.45 -8.14 22.22
CA ALA A 704 -28.87 -6.82 22.14
C ALA A 704 -29.98 -5.77 22.31
N THR A 705 -30.32 -5.47 23.56
CA THR A 705 -31.14 -4.29 23.86
C THR A 705 -30.27 -3.05 23.64
N GLU A 706 -30.52 -2.33 22.55
CA GLU A 706 -29.99 -0.98 22.36
C GLU A 706 -30.81 0.00 23.24
N GLN A 707 -30.67 -0.14 24.55
CA GLN A 707 -30.97 0.98 25.42
C GLN A 707 -29.87 2.01 25.18
N LYS A 708 -30.25 3.28 24.96
CA LYS A 708 -29.35 4.41 25.19
C LYS A 708 -28.96 4.37 26.67
N ARG A 709 -27.98 3.53 27.01
CA ARG A 709 -27.38 3.51 28.33
C ARG A 709 -26.67 4.84 28.47
N ARG A 710 -27.14 5.64 29.43
CA ARG A 710 -26.38 6.78 29.90
C ARG A 710 -25.03 6.22 30.38
N LYS A 711 -23.93 6.85 29.99
CA LYS A 711 -22.58 6.34 30.33
C LYS A 711 -22.27 6.65 31.78
N ILE A 712 -21.54 5.75 32.43
CA ILE A 712 -20.87 6.07 33.69
C ILE A 712 -19.82 7.13 33.36
N GLU A 713 -19.64 8.12 34.22
CA GLU A 713 -18.60 9.13 34.08
C GLU A 713 -17.73 9.09 35.32
N ILE A 714 -16.41 9.11 35.13
CA ILE A 714 -15.45 9.17 36.22
C ILE A 714 -14.50 10.34 35.98
N THR A 715 -14.40 11.23 36.96
CA THR A 715 -13.59 12.45 36.92
C THR A 715 -12.56 12.47 38.06
N ASN A 716 -11.63 13.42 38.04
CA ASN A 716 -10.52 13.53 38.97
C ASN A 716 -9.58 12.30 38.96
N LEU A 717 -9.45 11.64 37.80
CA LEU A 717 -8.48 10.56 37.61
C LEU A 717 -7.06 11.10 37.43
N GLN A 718 -6.10 10.46 38.09
CA GLN A 718 -4.68 10.69 37.83
C GLN A 718 -4.26 9.91 36.58
N VAL A 719 -4.21 10.59 35.43
CA VAL A 719 -3.81 10.01 34.15
C VAL A 719 -2.47 10.59 33.71
N GLU A 720 -1.55 9.74 33.27
CA GLU A 720 -0.25 10.12 32.70
C GLU A 720 0.10 9.27 31.46
N ILE A 721 1.07 9.74 30.66
CA ILE A 721 1.62 8.96 29.55
C ILE A 721 2.60 7.94 30.14
N ALA A 722 2.23 6.67 30.09
CA ALA A 722 3.03 5.57 30.64
C ALA A 722 4.09 5.09 29.65
N ASP A 723 3.73 4.96 28.37
CA ASP A 723 4.64 4.49 27.33
C ASP A 723 4.56 5.41 26.09
N GLU A 724 5.73 5.76 25.53
CA GLU A 724 5.86 6.43 24.24
C GLU A 724 6.96 5.77 23.41
N ALA A 725 6.61 5.21 22.25
CA ALA A 725 7.55 4.54 21.35
C ALA A 725 7.38 5.02 19.91
N THR A 726 8.50 5.07 19.16
CA THR A 726 8.55 5.62 17.79
C THR A 726 9.17 4.66 16.77
N PHE A 727 9.88 3.59 17.19
CA PHE A 727 10.67 2.74 16.29
C PHE A 727 10.15 1.30 16.24
N ILE A 728 9.99 0.77 15.03
CA ILE A 728 9.76 -0.65 14.77
C ILE A 728 10.96 -1.14 13.96
N VAL A 729 11.71 -2.09 14.52
CA VAL A 729 12.87 -2.72 13.88
C VAL A 729 12.40 -3.99 13.17
N GLU A 730 12.81 -4.21 11.92
CA GLU A 730 12.48 -5.46 11.19
C GLU A 730 12.99 -6.69 11.98
N GLY A 731 12.07 -7.63 12.25
CA GLY A 731 12.34 -8.85 13.04
C GLY A 731 12.01 -8.74 14.54
N HIS A 732 11.63 -7.55 15.03
CA HIS A 732 11.03 -7.39 16.37
C HIS A 732 9.52 -7.12 16.23
N ASN A 733 8.70 -7.99 16.83
CA ASN A 733 7.23 -7.86 16.79
C ASN A 733 6.69 -6.75 17.72
N GLU A 734 7.57 -6.13 18.53
CA GLU A 734 7.22 -5.07 19.47
C GLU A 734 8.00 -3.78 19.16
N PRO A 735 7.36 -2.60 19.22
CA PRO A 735 8.05 -1.32 19.12
C PRO A 735 9.11 -1.18 20.21
N MET A 736 10.26 -0.60 19.87
CA MET A 736 11.32 -0.34 20.82
C MET A 736 11.22 1.10 21.33
N THR A 737 11.42 1.28 22.63
CA THR A 737 11.74 2.59 23.22
C THR A 737 13.04 3.12 22.61
N LEU A 738 13.29 4.42 22.76
CA LEU A 738 14.56 5.01 22.34
C LEU A 738 15.76 4.28 22.95
N GLN A 739 15.69 4.00 24.25
CA GLN A 739 16.79 3.34 24.96
C GLN A 739 17.05 1.94 24.41
N GLU A 740 16.00 1.15 24.21
CA GLU A 740 16.11 -0.18 23.61
C GLU A 740 16.66 -0.13 22.18
N TYR A 741 16.25 0.85 21.37
CA TYR A 741 16.78 1.02 20.01
C TYR A 741 18.27 1.37 19.99
N VAL A 742 18.72 2.22 20.93
CA VAL A 742 20.14 2.54 21.13
C VAL A 742 20.92 1.31 21.54
N ASP A 743 20.38 0.50 22.46
CA ASP A 743 21.02 -0.72 22.93
C ASP A 743 21.08 -1.81 21.83
N TYR A 744 20.01 -1.96 21.04
CA TYR A 744 19.98 -2.81 19.85
C TYR A 744 21.05 -2.39 18.83
N THR A 745 21.10 -1.09 18.54
CA THR A 745 22.10 -0.50 17.63
C THR A 745 23.51 -0.80 18.12
N ARG A 746 23.79 -0.57 19.41
CA ARG A 746 25.08 -0.86 20.02
C ARG A 746 25.50 -2.30 19.75
N GLN A 747 24.63 -3.27 20.04
CA GLN A 747 24.95 -4.68 19.87
C GLN A 747 25.22 -5.04 18.40
N LYS A 748 24.41 -4.53 17.47
CA LYS A 748 24.58 -4.82 16.03
C LYS A 748 25.85 -4.19 15.46
N VAL A 749 26.17 -2.95 15.83
CA VAL A 749 27.40 -2.26 15.37
C VAL A 749 28.64 -2.97 15.92
N ILE A 750 28.63 -3.38 17.19
CA ILE A 750 29.69 -4.20 17.79
C ILE A 750 29.85 -5.52 17.00
N ASN A 751 28.76 -6.21 16.67
CA ASN A 751 28.83 -7.46 15.92
C ASN A 751 29.32 -7.29 14.47
N LEU A 752 28.99 -6.16 13.82
CA LEU A 752 29.36 -5.90 12.43
C LEU A 752 30.81 -5.43 12.28
N ALA A 753 31.28 -4.55 13.16
CA ALA A 753 32.59 -3.92 13.05
C ALA A 753 33.62 -4.48 14.04
N GLY A 754 33.20 -5.05 15.17
CA GLY A 754 34.06 -5.60 16.22
C GLY A 754 34.79 -4.56 17.08
N SER A 755 35.27 -3.47 16.49
CA SER A 755 35.98 -2.39 17.19
C SER A 755 35.81 -1.04 16.49
N TRP A 756 36.12 0.04 17.21
CA TRP A 756 36.15 1.40 16.65
C TRP A 756 37.13 1.51 15.46
N ASP A 757 38.32 0.94 15.57
CA ASP A 757 39.35 1.04 14.51
C ASP A 757 38.90 0.31 13.24
N ALA A 758 38.24 -0.83 13.39
CA ALA A 758 37.66 -1.56 12.28
C ALA A 758 36.46 -0.84 11.66
N LEU A 759 35.58 -0.23 12.48
CA LEU A 759 34.48 0.61 12.00
C LEU A 759 35.03 1.78 11.17
N LEU A 760 36.01 2.51 11.69
CA LEU A 760 36.62 3.65 11.03
C LEU A 760 37.38 3.23 9.76
N ALA A 761 38.08 2.09 9.78
CA ALA A 761 38.76 1.53 8.61
C ALA A 761 37.78 1.15 7.49
N ALA A 762 36.63 0.54 7.85
CA ALA A 762 35.56 0.26 6.89
C ALA A 762 34.92 1.56 6.36
N TRP A 763 34.76 2.58 7.20
CA TRP A 763 34.17 3.86 6.83
C TRP A 763 35.02 4.68 5.85
N ARG A 764 36.35 4.55 5.95
CA ARG A 764 37.34 5.22 5.07
C ARG A 764 37.32 4.74 3.63
N ASP A 765 36.93 3.50 3.41
CA ASP A 765 36.87 2.85 2.11
C ASP A 765 35.43 2.96 1.55
N PRO A 766 35.20 3.61 0.40
CA PRO A 766 33.85 3.83 -0.13
C PRO A 766 33.03 2.55 -0.31
N ASP A 767 33.64 1.47 -0.82
CA ASP A 767 32.93 0.23 -1.13
C ASP A 767 32.58 -0.53 0.17
N LYS A 768 33.50 -0.53 1.13
CA LYS A 768 33.26 -1.12 2.46
C LYS A 768 32.24 -0.32 3.27
N ARG A 769 32.28 1.01 3.18
CA ARG A 769 31.29 1.88 3.82
C ARG A 769 29.90 1.63 3.27
N GLU A 770 29.74 1.54 1.95
CA GLU A 770 28.45 1.25 1.33
C GLU A 770 27.92 -0.14 1.75
N THR A 771 28.81 -1.13 1.79
CA THR A 771 28.47 -2.48 2.29
C THR A 771 28.03 -2.44 3.75
N LEU A 772 28.72 -1.68 4.61
CA LEU A 772 28.37 -1.51 6.02
C LEU A 772 27.02 -0.80 6.19
N LEU A 773 26.81 0.31 5.48
CA LEU A 773 25.55 1.06 5.50
C LEU A 773 24.39 0.21 5.03
N THR A 774 24.58 -0.61 4.00
CA THR A 774 23.57 -1.56 3.51
C THR A 774 23.23 -2.58 4.61
N ARG A 775 24.23 -3.18 5.26
CA ARG A 775 24.00 -4.13 6.36
C ARG A 775 23.30 -3.50 7.56
N LEU A 776 23.65 -2.27 7.92
CA LEU A 776 22.97 -1.51 8.98
C LEU A 776 21.52 -1.22 8.59
N THR A 777 21.27 -0.80 7.34
CA THR A 777 19.92 -0.55 6.80
C THR A 777 19.05 -1.81 6.83
N HIS A 778 19.60 -2.96 6.46
CA HIS A 778 18.90 -4.26 6.57
C HIS A 778 18.61 -4.65 8.03
N ALA A 779 19.36 -4.12 8.99
CA ALA A 779 19.10 -4.26 10.41
C ALA A 779 18.20 -3.12 10.96
N SER A 780 17.59 -2.30 10.11
CA SER A 780 16.82 -1.11 10.49
C SER A 780 17.60 -0.08 11.33
N ILE A 781 18.92 0.00 11.14
CA ILE A 781 19.82 0.95 11.80
C ILE A 781 20.21 2.05 10.82
N TYR A 782 19.87 3.28 11.16
CA TYR A 782 20.14 4.46 10.34
C TYR A 782 20.94 5.46 11.18
N PRO A 783 22.25 5.68 10.89
CA PRO A 783 23.13 6.55 11.69
C PRO A 783 22.61 7.99 11.84
N ASP A 784 21.99 8.51 10.78
CA ASP A 784 21.36 9.82 10.75
C ASP A 784 20.09 9.89 11.61
N VAL A 785 19.28 8.82 11.64
CA VAL A 785 18.14 8.72 12.57
C VAL A 785 18.64 8.66 14.01
N LEU A 786 19.68 7.88 14.29
CA LEU A 786 20.30 7.85 15.63
C LEU A 786 20.78 9.24 16.04
N ALA A 787 21.40 9.99 15.12
CA ALA A 787 21.81 11.37 15.37
C ALA A 787 20.63 12.25 15.77
N GLU A 788 19.51 12.17 15.06
CA GLU A 788 18.32 12.98 15.35
C GLU A 788 17.67 12.63 16.68
N VAL A 789 17.55 11.34 16.98
CA VAL A 789 16.83 10.91 18.17
C VAL A 789 17.66 11.12 19.44
N LEU A 790 18.98 11.22 19.31
CA LEU A 790 19.90 11.64 20.36
C LEU A 790 20.07 13.18 20.44
N ASP A 791 19.39 13.95 19.58
CA ASP A 791 19.54 15.41 19.45
C ASP A 791 20.98 15.85 19.11
N GLN A 792 21.64 15.09 18.23
CA GLN A 792 23.03 15.22 17.80
C GLN A 792 23.17 15.35 16.28
N VAL A 793 22.26 16.06 15.62
CA VAL A 793 22.20 16.17 14.14
C VAL A 793 23.47 16.74 13.48
N GLU A 794 24.31 17.46 14.22
CA GLU A 794 25.57 18.04 13.75
C GLU A 794 26.77 17.06 13.77
N VAL A 795 26.59 15.91 14.42
CA VAL A 795 27.62 14.86 14.56
C VAL A 795 27.75 14.07 13.25
N ASP A 796 28.97 13.66 12.90
CA ASP A 796 29.16 12.77 11.74
C ASP A 796 28.60 11.36 12.03
N GLU A 797 28.03 10.73 11.00
CA GLU A 797 27.40 9.42 11.08
C GLU A 797 28.31 8.35 11.72
N VAL A 798 29.62 8.35 11.42
CA VAL A 798 30.55 7.37 12.02
C VAL A 798 30.76 7.63 13.51
N ASP A 799 30.74 8.89 13.95
CA ASP A 799 30.94 9.26 15.35
C ASP A 799 29.70 9.01 16.19
N ILE A 800 28.50 9.11 15.60
CA ILE A 800 27.26 8.64 16.24
C ILE A 800 27.33 7.14 16.49
N LEU A 801 27.72 6.36 15.47
CA LEU A 801 27.90 4.91 15.62
C LEU A 801 29.00 4.61 16.65
N GLY A 802 30.10 5.35 16.62
CA GLY A 802 31.20 5.24 17.58
C GLY A 802 30.79 5.55 19.02
N HIS A 803 29.95 6.57 19.20
CA HIS A 803 29.41 6.95 20.49
C HIS A 803 28.49 5.86 21.06
N VAL A 804 27.54 5.39 20.24
CA VAL A 804 26.57 4.36 20.65
C VAL A 804 27.25 3.02 20.93
N ALA A 805 28.17 2.60 20.05
CA ALA A 805 28.79 1.27 20.09
C ALA A 805 30.02 1.19 21.01
N PHE A 806 30.84 2.24 21.05
CA PHE A 806 32.18 2.20 21.65
C PHE A 806 32.43 3.35 22.64
N GLN A 807 31.38 4.07 23.07
CA GLN A 807 31.45 5.18 24.03
C GLN A 807 32.47 6.27 23.63
N ARG A 808 32.64 6.49 22.32
CA ARG A 808 33.53 7.54 21.81
C ARG A 808 32.93 8.93 22.05
N ALA A 809 33.82 9.91 22.15
CA ALA A 809 33.41 11.31 22.16
C ALA A 809 32.77 11.67 20.81
N LEU A 810 31.66 12.38 20.86
CA LEU A 810 30.97 12.88 19.66
C LEU A 810 31.86 13.92 18.97
N GLN A 811 32.03 13.79 17.66
CA GLN A 811 32.70 14.79 16.83
C GLN A 811 31.74 15.31 15.77
N THR A 812 31.59 16.63 15.70
CA THR A 812 30.77 17.24 14.66
C THR A 812 31.45 17.14 13.30
N ARG A 813 30.65 17.23 12.24
CA ARG A 813 31.21 17.35 10.87
C ARG A 813 32.12 18.57 10.76
N TYR A 814 31.79 19.66 11.47
CA TYR A 814 32.66 20.83 11.60
C TYR A 814 34.00 20.48 12.23
N ASP A 815 34.02 19.76 13.36
CA ASP A 815 35.27 19.35 14.04
C ASP A 815 36.17 18.53 13.12
N ARG A 816 35.60 17.62 12.33
CA ARG A 816 36.34 16.83 11.34
C ARG A 816 36.96 17.69 10.25
N THR A 817 36.21 18.66 9.72
CA THR A 817 36.78 19.58 8.72
C THR A 817 37.86 20.48 9.31
N LEU A 818 37.70 20.93 10.55
CA LEU A 818 38.68 21.75 11.25
C LEU A 818 39.97 20.96 11.47
N ALA A 819 39.86 19.71 11.95
CA ALA A 819 40.99 18.81 12.15
C ALA A 819 41.72 18.53 10.83
N LEU A 820 40.99 18.24 9.75
CA LEU A 820 41.58 18.06 8.42
C LEU A 820 42.33 19.32 7.98
N ARG A 821 41.70 20.50 8.10
CA ARG A 821 42.33 21.77 7.69
C ARG A 821 43.60 22.06 8.49
N GLN A 822 43.66 21.73 9.76
CA GLN A 822 44.84 21.94 10.59
C GLN A 822 45.95 20.93 10.30
N ARG A 823 45.60 19.65 10.17
CA ARG A 823 46.55 18.55 9.96
C ARG A 823 47.11 18.49 8.55
N GLU A 824 46.27 18.72 7.54
CA GLU A 824 46.58 18.46 6.13
C GLU A 824 47.02 19.71 5.36
N GLN A 825 47.68 20.65 6.04
CA GLN A 825 48.15 21.90 5.43
C GLN A 825 49.07 21.65 4.24
N THR A 826 50.00 20.69 4.33
CA THR A 826 50.91 20.35 3.23
C THR A 826 50.16 19.84 1.99
N TRP A 827 49.12 19.01 2.20
CA TRP A 827 48.28 18.50 1.12
C TRP A 827 47.43 19.61 0.50
N LEU A 828 46.78 20.45 1.31
CA LEU A 828 46.02 21.61 0.82
C LEU A 828 46.91 22.58 0.04
N ASN A 829 48.15 22.77 0.49
CA ASN A 829 49.13 23.65 -0.16
C ASN A 829 49.71 23.09 -1.45
N SER A 830 49.54 21.80 -1.73
CA SER A 830 49.91 21.17 -3.01
C SER A 830 48.96 21.51 -4.16
N TYR A 831 47.78 22.06 -3.85
CA TYR A 831 46.82 22.55 -4.84
C TYR A 831 46.96 24.05 -5.07
N ASP A 832 46.83 24.46 -6.34
CA ASP A 832 46.73 25.86 -6.73
C ASP A 832 45.51 26.53 -6.06
N ARG A 833 45.54 27.87 -5.99
CA ARG A 833 44.50 28.68 -5.32
C ARG A 833 43.08 28.30 -5.77
N ASP A 834 42.88 28.14 -7.07
CA ASP A 834 41.56 27.86 -7.66
C ASP A 834 41.06 26.45 -7.35
N ALA A 835 41.95 25.44 -7.37
CA ALA A 835 41.61 24.07 -6.98
C ALA A 835 41.32 23.97 -5.47
N ARG A 836 42.09 24.71 -4.65
CA ARG A 836 41.91 24.77 -3.20
C ARG A 836 40.59 25.40 -2.81
N GLU A 837 40.12 26.41 -3.54
CA GLU A 837 38.79 27.00 -3.36
C GLU A 837 37.68 25.95 -3.53
N VAL A 838 37.80 25.07 -4.53
CA VAL A 838 36.86 23.95 -4.71
C VAL A 838 36.91 22.98 -3.54
N ILE A 839 38.11 22.64 -3.04
CA ILE A 839 38.27 21.74 -1.87
C ILE A 839 37.59 22.34 -0.64
N TYR A 840 37.79 23.63 -0.35
CA TYR A 840 37.12 24.27 0.78
C TYR A 840 35.60 24.31 0.60
N ALA A 841 35.11 24.60 -0.59
CA ALA A 841 33.68 24.54 -0.89
C ALA A 841 33.09 23.14 -0.69
N LEU A 842 33.84 22.08 -1.04
CA LEU A 842 33.43 20.69 -0.78
C LEU A 842 33.38 20.39 0.72
N LEU A 843 34.40 20.79 1.48
CA LEU A 843 34.41 20.63 2.94
C LEU A 843 33.21 21.35 3.60
N SER A 844 32.88 22.57 3.16
CA SER A 844 31.68 23.27 3.65
C SER A 844 30.37 22.56 3.28
N LYS A 845 30.31 21.85 2.15
CA LYS A 845 29.13 21.01 1.84
C LYS A 845 29.07 19.75 2.68
N TYR A 846 30.22 19.18 3.01
CA TYR A 846 30.31 18.09 3.97
C TYR A 846 29.84 18.52 5.37
N GLU A 847 30.22 19.71 5.85
CA GLU A 847 29.75 20.25 7.14
C GLU A 847 28.21 20.25 7.22
N LEU A 848 27.54 20.62 6.12
CA LEU A 848 26.07 20.74 6.04
C LEU A 848 25.33 19.41 5.82
N GLY A 849 25.89 18.49 5.03
CA GLY A 849 25.17 17.31 4.52
C GLY A 849 25.91 15.99 4.65
N GLY A 850 27.03 15.97 5.37
CA GLY A 850 27.86 14.80 5.55
C GLY A 850 28.49 14.30 4.26
N LEU A 851 28.98 13.06 4.32
CA LEU A 851 29.79 12.48 3.24
C LEU A 851 28.98 12.23 1.97
N ARG A 852 27.71 11.83 2.11
CA ARG A 852 26.78 11.59 0.99
C ARG A 852 26.63 12.81 0.09
N GLN A 853 26.63 14.01 0.68
CA GLN A 853 26.50 15.27 -0.04
C GLN A 853 27.68 15.49 -1.01
N ILE A 854 28.91 15.15 -0.60
CA ILE A 854 30.11 15.37 -1.40
C ILE A 854 30.42 14.23 -2.37
N THR A 855 29.81 13.07 -2.19
CA THR A 855 29.90 11.94 -3.13
C THR A 855 28.89 12.02 -4.27
N ASP A 856 27.82 12.82 -4.14
CA ASP A 856 26.82 12.99 -5.20
C ASP A 856 27.33 13.92 -6.32
N PRO A 857 27.44 13.45 -7.58
CA PRO A 857 27.87 14.28 -8.70
C PRO A 857 27.01 15.54 -8.94
N ARG A 858 25.76 15.55 -8.46
CA ARG A 858 24.84 16.69 -8.56
C ARG A 858 25.27 17.87 -7.69
N ILE A 859 26.16 17.67 -6.72
CA ILE A 859 26.69 18.74 -5.85
C ILE A 859 27.25 19.90 -6.66
N PHE A 860 27.88 19.62 -7.80
CA PHE A 860 28.51 20.63 -8.64
C PHE A 860 27.51 21.56 -9.34
N ARG A 861 26.20 21.24 -9.31
CA ARG A 861 25.13 22.12 -9.81
C ARG A 861 24.61 23.10 -8.75
N LEU A 862 25.11 23.01 -7.52
CA LEU A 862 24.71 23.84 -6.38
C LEU A 862 25.74 24.98 -6.15
N PRO A 863 25.33 26.12 -5.55
CA PRO A 863 26.28 27.14 -5.12
C PRO A 863 27.28 26.61 -4.08
N PRO A 864 28.57 26.97 -4.13
CA PRO A 864 29.18 27.93 -5.08
C PRO A 864 29.64 27.30 -6.41
N PHE A 865 29.61 25.97 -6.57
CA PHE A 865 30.08 25.29 -7.80
C PHE A 865 29.36 25.71 -9.06
N ARG A 866 28.06 26.03 -8.97
CA ARG A 866 27.31 26.62 -10.09
C ARG A 866 27.96 27.92 -10.58
N GLN A 867 28.35 28.80 -9.67
CA GLN A 867 29.02 30.07 -9.99
C GLN A 867 30.45 29.83 -10.52
N MET A 868 31.06 28.71 -10.14
CA MET A 868 32.32 28.26 -10.69
C MET A 868 32.18 27.74 -12.14
N GLY A 869 30.96 27.55 -12.67
CA GLY A 869 30.69 27.03 -14.02
C GLY A 869 30.36 25.54 -14.03
N ASP A 870 29.72 25.05 -12.97
CA ASP A 870 29.37 23.66 -12.72
C ASP A 870 30.59 22.72 -12.84
N VAL A 871 30.34 21.46 -13.24
CA VAL A 871 31.38 20.42 -13.41
C VAL A 871 32.50 20.88 -14.34
N ARG A 872 32.17 21.52 -15.48
CA ARG A 872 33.19 22.01 -16.44
C ARG A 872 34.06 23.12 -15.86
N GLY A 873 33.45 23.98 -15.04
CA GLY A 873 34.12 25.03 -14.31
C GLY A 873 35.05 24.52 -13.22
N VAL A 874 34.62 23.48 -12.50
CA VAL A 874 35.44 22.78 -11.50
C VAL A 874 36.63 22.09 -12.15
N ILE A 875 36.43 21.33 -13.24
CA ILE A 875 37.53 20.65 -13.96
C ILE A 875 38.57 21.67 -14.44
N ARG A 876 38.15 22.83 -14.96
CA ARG A 876 39.08 23.91 -15.36
C ARG A 876 39.93 24.43 -14.20
N ARG A 877 39.38 24.53 -12.99
CA ARG A 877 40.12 24.94 -11.78
C ARG A 877 41.13 23.89 -11.31
N PHE A 878 40.99 22.64 -11.76
CA PHE A 878 41.98 21.57 -11.60
C PHE A 878 42.90 21.42 -12.83
N GLY A 879 43.10 22.49 -13.61
CA GLY A 879 43.98 22.47 -14.79
C GLY A 879 43.43 21.70 -15.98
N GLY A 880 42.13 21.38 -16.00
CA GLY A 880 41.50 20.59 -17.06
C GLY A 880 41.50 19.08 -16.81
N ASP A 881 42.09 18.62 -15.71
CA ASP A 881 42.22 17.18 -15.39
C ASP A 881 41.02 16.68 -14.57
N ALA A 882 40.08 16.03 -15.25
CA ALA A 882 38.92 15.41 -14.60
C ALA A 882 39.30 14.21 -13.71
N GLY A 883 40.42 13.52 -13.99
CA GLY A 883 40.94 12.44 -13.16
C GLY A 883 41.41 12.95 -11.81
N ARG A 884 42.12 14.09 -11.81
CA ARG A 884 42.59 14.76 -10.59
C ARG A 884 41.44 15.18 -9.68
N VAL A 885 40.32 15.65 -10.24
CA VAL A 885 39.10 15.97 -9.45
C VAL A 885 38.57 14.73 -8.72
N ARG A 886 38.44 13.59 -9.43
CA ARG A 886 37.97 12.34 -8.83
C ARG A 886 38.91 11.84 -7.75
N GLN A 887 40.22 11.88 -8.01
CA GLN A 887 41.23 11.49 -7.02
C GLN A 887 41.16 12.38 -5.77
N THR A 888 41.02 13.69 -5.94
CA THR A 888 40.89 14.65 -4.82
C THR A 888 39.66 14.35 -3.97
N LEU A 889 38.52 13.99 -4.58
CA LEU A 889 37.30 13.60 -3.83
C LEU A 889 37.52 12.34 -2.99
N VAL A 890 38.27 11.36 -3.49
CA VAL A 890 38.64 10.16 -2.73
C VAL A 890 39.61 10.52 -1.59
N GLU A 891 40.61 11.37 -1.86
CA GLU A 891 41.56 11.85 -0.86
C GLU A 891 40.89 12.64 0.27
N ILE A 892 39.91 13.51 -0.04
CA ILE A 892 39.11 14.23 0.97
C ILE A 892 38.40 13.24 1.89
N GLN A 893 37.72 12.24 1.31
CA GLN A 893 37.02 11.22 2.09
C GLN A 893 37.99 10.47 3.00
N GLN A 894 39.15 10.05 2.50
CA GLN A 894 40.12 9.32 3.32
C GLN A 894 40.71 10.19 4.44
N ARG A 895 41.01 11.46 4.16
CA ARG A 895 41.63 12.39 5.12
C ARG A 895 40.65 12.89 6.18
N LEU A 896 39.34 12.97 5.89
CA LEU A 896 38.32 13.35 6.89
C LEU A 896 38.26 12.38 8.08
N TYR A 897 38.69 11.13 7.87
CA TYR A 897 38.62 10.06 8.86
C TYR A 897 40.01 9.55 9.30
N MET A 898 41.08 10.26 8.95
CA MET A 898 42.40 10.01 9.56
C MET A 898 42.40 10.57 10.99
N GLN A 899 43.00 9.82 11.92
CA GLN A 899 43.27 10.28 13.29
C GLN A 899 44.64 10.93 13.34
#